data_AF-A0A7J9K4T2-F1
#
_entry.id   AF-A0A7J9K4T2-F1
#
_cell.length_a   1.000
_cell.length_b   1.000
_cell.length_c   1.000
_cell.angle_alpha   90.00
_cell.angle_beta   90.00
_cell.angle_gamma   90.00
#
_symmetry.space_group_name_H-M   'P 1'
#
loop_
_entity.id
_entity.type
_entity.pdbx_description
1 polymer ?
#
loop_
_entity_poly.entity_id
_entity_poly.type
_entity_poly.pdbx_seq_one_letter_code
_entity_poly.pdbx_strand_id
1 'polypeptide(L)'
;MIVRFALSFSLLLLLFTDLASAANSTARPGCKGTCGDVRVPYPFGIGPNCSLNAWFEVSCNETSTPPTILLKRTNMEVLNFSLRSADYDPDLEYHRVKSPVVSMNCSGRETSLGVDLTGSPFFFSEYRNRFLAAGCNSTAFLAEVDTNTSCRSACIGDALFGSNPYNICHDTCCERELPWALKTFNATFDSQSDGCNLAYVVEKNWASNVANRSGLQKMEAVGAVLDWAIPKEDFELSEEGREYNCTPYGLELSDPHIDKSIRCHCKSGYQGNAYLPDGCQDIDECLDVLKCGDATCVNKPGHYVCTRRKTWILPLGIGLGFAALCLVMCLVMGGRWSYKYLKKRRKMKLKKKNFKRNGGLLLQQQMFAKHGSLESTRIFTSKELDKATDNFNKDRVLGQGGQGTIYKGMLADERIVVVKKSKGMVADKVEEFINEVVILSQINHRNVVKLIGCCLETEVPLLVYEFISNGTVYQYLHDQSEEFVLSWETRLRIAKESAEALAYLHSYASIPIYHRDIKSTNILLDEKFKAKVSDFGISRSVSKDQTHLTTHVQGTFGYLDPEYFQSSQFTDKSDVYSFGVVLVELLTGEKPVSFEREENSRSLASYFTNLMEKNQVMDIVDSRIVKEVKLEEVMMVAKLAYQCLSLSGKKRPMMKEVGIELEQIVLMQKGSNVSEFSATFC
;
A
#
# COMPACT_ATOMS: atom_id res chain seq x y z
N MET A 1 -27.45 -9.44 41.68
CA MET A 1 -26.37 -10.21 41.03
C MET A 1 -24.99 -9.57 41.19
N ILE A 2 -24.88 -8.26 41.39
CA ILE A 2 -23.57 -7.57 41.56
C ILE A 2 -23.01 -7.72 43.00
N VAL A 3 -23.89 -7.80 44.01
CA VAL A 3 -23.45 -7.94 45.43
C VAL A 3 -22.92 -9.35 45.76
N ARG A 4 -23.33 -10.39 45.02
CA ARG A 4 -22.77 -11.75 45.17
C ARG A 4 -21.40 -11.92 44.51
N PHE A 5 -21.03 -11.05 43.58
CA PHE A 5 -19.71 -11.07 42.94
C PHE A 5 -18.63 -10.41 43.80
N ALA A 6 -18.98 -9.34 44.53
CA ALA A 6 -18.06 -8.62 45.39
C ALA A 6 -17.58 -9.45 46.61
N LEU A 7 -18.48 -10.25 47.21
CA LEU A 7 -18.13 -11.12 48.34
C LEU A 7 -17.22 -12.30 47.97
N SER A 8 -17.28 -12.78 46.72
CA SER A 8 -16.37 -13.84 46.23
C SER A 8 -14.95 -13.35 45.95
N PHE A 9 -14.80 -12.07 45.60
CA PHE A 9 -13.50 -11.47 45.27
C PHE A 9 -12.72 -11.09 46.53
N SER A 10 -13.41 -10.65 47.60
CA SER A 10 -12.77 -10.35 48.89
C SER A 10 -12.29 -11.59 49.64
N LEU A 11 -12.91 -12.76 49.43
CA LEU A 11 -12.48 -14.03 50.04
C LEU A 11 -11.25 -14.63 49.32
N LEU A 12 -11.06 -14.30 48.03
CA LEU A 12 -9.89 -14.73 47.25
C LEU A 12 -8.63 -13.89 47.58
N LEU A 13 -8.80 -12.64 48.02
CA LEU A 13 -7.69 -11.76 48.43
C LEU A 13 -7.13 -12.06 49.83
N LEU A 14 -7.84 -12.82 50.65
CA LEU A 14 -7.36 -13.29 51.97
C LEU A 14 -6.63 -14.64 51.91
N LEU A 15 -6.53 -15.27 50.72
CA LEU A 15 -5.76 -16.50 50.51
C LEU A 15 -4.37 -16.26 49.88
N PHE A 16 -3.97 -15.00 49.66
CA PHE A 16 -2.66 -14.65 49.10
C PHE A 16 -1.77 -13.82 50.04
N THR A 17 -2.03 -13.84 51.36
CA THR A 17 -1.15 -13.18 52.33
C THR A 17 -0.10 -14.08 52.97
N ASP A 18 0.02 -15.35 52.57
CA ASP A 18 1.01 -16.29 53.14
C ASP A 18 2.15 -16.71 52.18
N LEU A 19 2.37 -16.01 51.05
CA LEU A 19 3.53 -16.27 50.18
C LEU A 19 4.45 -15.08 49.91
N ALA A 20 4.31 -13.97 50.64
CA ALA A 20 5.16 -12.78 50.47
C ALA A 20 6.38 -12.73 51.41
N SER A 21 6.96 -13.89 51.77
CA SER A 21 8.21 -13.97 52.55
C SER A 21 9.34 -14.77 51.88
N ALA A 22 9.15 -15.30 50.66
CA ALA A 22 10.13 -16.20 50.04
C ALA A 22 11.09 -15.52 49.03
N ALA A 23 10.85 -14.28 48.61
CA ALA A 23 11.45 -13.72 47.39
C ALA A 23 12.85 -13.08 47.52
N ASN A 24 13.51 -13.12 48.68
CA ASN A 24 14.84 -12.50 48.86
C ASN A 24 15.91 -13.42 49.49
N SER A 25 15.66 -14.73 49.56
CA SER A 25 16.64 -15.69 50.08
C SER A 25 17.57 -16.17 48.97
N THR A 26 18.88 -15.95 49.14
CA THR A 26 19.94 -16.48 48.25
C THR A 26 20.42 -17.86 48.68
N ALA A 27 19.90 -18.39 49.79
CA ALA A 27 20.17 -19.73 50.30
C ALA A 27 19.28 -20.78 49.64
N ARG A 28 19.68 -22.05 49.70
CA ARG A 28 18.86 -23.17 49.23
C ARG A 28 17.49 -23.15 49.94
N PRO A 29 16.37 -23.31 49.21
CA PRO A 29 15.03 -23.32 49.82
C PRO A 29 14.95 -24.33 50.97
N GLY A 30 14.41 -23.89 52.12
CA GLY A 30 14.31 -24.71 53.34
C GLY A 30 15.55 -24.70 54.24
N CYS A 31 16.64 -24.04 53.84
CA CYS A 31 17.87 -23.91 54.62
C CYS A 31 18.01 -22.55 55.29
N LYS A 32 18.76 -22.50 56.41
CA LYS A 32 19.08 -21.25 57.10
C LYS A 32 20.00 -20.39 56.23
N GLY A 33 19.55 -19.19 55.87
CA GLY A 33 20.24 -18.30 54.93
C GLY A 33 21.08 -17.18 55.56
N THR A 34 21.15 -17.10 56.88
CA THR A 34 21.95 -16.09 57.59
C THR A 34 22.65 -16.68 58.80
N CYS A 35 23.82 -16.12 59.13
CA CYS A 35 24.52 -16.35 60.38
C CYS A 35 24.91 -14.98 60.95
N GLY A 36 24.26 -14.56 62.04
CA GLY A 36 24.29 -13.16 62.45
C GLY A 36 23.80 -12.24 61.31
N ASP A 37 24.59 -11.20 61.01
CA ASP A 37 24.28 -10.23 59.95
C ASP A 37 24.77 -10.65 58.55
N VAL A 38 25.50 -11.76 58.45
CA VAL A 38 26.06 -12.22 57.18
C VAL A 38 25.07 -13.17 56.49
N ARG A 39 24.77 -12.88 55.22
CA ARG A 39 23.95 -13.74 54.35
C ARG A 39 24.82 -14.86 53.78
N VAL A 40 24.34 -16.10 53.88
CA VAL A 40 25.02 -17.30 53.37
C VAL A 40 24.30 -17.75 52.10
N PRO A 41 24.87 -17.50 50.91
CA PRO A 41 24.24 -17.92 49.66
C PRO A 41 24.61 -19.34 49.26
N TYR A 42 23.72 -20.02 48.56
CA TYR A 42 24.07 -21.24 47.84
C TYR A 42 25.14 -20.92 46.75
N PRO A 43 26.20 -21.72 46.54
CA PRO A 43 26.40 -23.11 46.95
C PRO A 43 26.81 -23.34 48.42
N PHE A 44 27.08 -22.28 49.19
CA PHE A 44 27.36 -22.39 50.62
C PHE A 44 26.08 -22.65 51.42
N GLY A 45 26.20 -23.39 52.52
CA GLY A 45 25.02 -23.71 53.32
C GLY A 45 25.32 -24.10 54.76
N ILE A 46 24.40 -23.73 55.65
CA ILE A 46 24.44 -24.06 57.08
C ILE A 46 23.60 -25.33 57.30
N GLY A 47 24.25 -26.40 57.73
CA GLY A 47 23.59 -27.67 58.07
C GLY A 47 23.53 -28.70 56.93
N PRO A 48 22.97 -29.88 57.22
CA PRO A 48 23.01 -31.01 56.31
C PRO A 48 22.22 -30.75 55.04
N ASN A 49 22.78 -31.11 53.87
CA ASN A 49 22.19 -30.93 52.53
C ASN A 49 21.86 -29.48 52.13
N CYS A 50 22.38 -28.49 52.86
CA CYS A 50 22.15 -27.08 52.55
C CYS A 50 23.22 -26.47 51.64
N SER A 51 24.39 -27.09 51.54
CA SER A 51 25.45 -26.74 50.61
C SER A 51 25.43 -27.63 49.36
N LEU A 52 26.15 -27.22 48.32
CA LEU A 52 26.31 -28.01 47.09
C LEU A 52 27.02 -29.34 47.35
N ASN A 53 28.16 -29.28 48.03
CA ASN A 53 28.92 -30.42 48.50
C ASN A 53 29.56 -30.10 49.86
N ALA A 54 30.35 -31.03 50.40
CA ALA A 54 30.96 -30.89 51.72
C ALA A 54 32.06 -29.81 51.81
N TRP A 55 32.61 -29.32 50.69
CA TRP A 55 33.56 -28.18 50.69
C TRP A 55 32.87 -26.85 50.91
N PHE A 56 31.61 -26.71 50.48
CA PHE A 56 30.81 -25.50 50.66
C PHE A 56 29.98 -25.51 51.96
N GLU A 57 30.13 -26.52 52.81
CA GLU A 57 29.46 -26.57 54.11
C GLU A 57 30.09 -25.55 55.08
N VAL A 58 29.26 -24.70 55.67
CA VAL A 58 29.68 -23.72 56.68
C VAL A 58 29.05 -24.00 58.03
N SER A 59 29.84 -23.84 59.09
CA SER A 59 29.34 -23.86 60.47
C SER A 59 29.16 -22.44 60.97
N CYS A 60 27.96 -22.15 61.47
CA CYS A 60 27.64 -20.88 62.12
C CYS A 60 27.70 -21.06 63.63
N ASN A 61 28.60 -20.36 64.31
CA ASN A 61 28.64 -20.29 65.76
C ASN A 61 27.98 -19.00 66.23
N GLU A 62 26.72 -19.10 66.65
CA GLU A 62 25.95 -17.95 67.16
C GLU A 62 26.26 -17.61 68.62
N THR A 63 27.02 -18.45 69.31
CA THR A 63 27.40 -18.21 70.71
C THR A 63 28.55 -17.21 70.83
N SER A 64 29.30 -16.96 69.75
CA SER A 64 30.31 -15.90 69.72
C SER A 64 29.67 -14.54 69.46
N THR A 65 30.25 -13.47 70.03
CA THR A 65 29.82 -12.09 69.79
C THR A 65 30.97 -11.29 69.17
N PRO A 66 30.94 -10.99 67.85
CA PRO A 66 29.88 -11.32 66.89
C PRO A 66 29.84 -12.81 66.48
N PRO A 67 28.72 -13.31 65.92
CA PRO A 67 28.63 -14.66 65.37
C PRO A 67 29.72 -14.93 64.33
N THR A 68 30.29 -16.13 64.35
CA THR A 68 31.42 -16.51 63.47
C THR A 68 30.97 -17.59 62.48
N ILE A 69 31.46 -17.47 61.24
CA ILE A 69 31.21 -18.44 60.17
C ILE A 69 32.54 -19.12 59.83
N LEU A 70 32.57 -20.44 59.83
CA LEU A 70 33.76 -21.22 59.47
C LEU A 70 33.44 -22.13 58.27
N LEU A 71 34.36 -22.16 57.30
CA LEU A 71 34.39 -23.23 56.28
C LEU A 71 34.79 -24.52 56.98
N LYS A 72 33.89 -25.50 57.01
CA LYS A 72 34.03 -26.67 57.90
C LYS A 72 35.27 -27.53 57.60
N ARG A 73 35.68 -27.62 56.33
CA ARG A 73 36.83 -28.45 55.90
C ARG A 73 38.18 -27.74 55.99
N THR A 74 38.24 -26.45 55.69
CA THR A 74 39.49 -25.68 55.70
C THR A 74 39.73 -24.96 57.02
N ASN A 75 38.71 -24.92 57.89
CA ASN A 75 38.70 -24.20 59.17
C ASN A 75 39.00 -22.69 59.04
N MET A 76 38.72 -22.12 57.87
CA MET A 76 38.89 -20.68 57.63
C MET A 76 37.63 -19.92 58.03
N GLU A 77 37.80 -18.82 58.76
CA GLU A 77 36.70 -17.93 59.13
C GLU A 77 36.29 -17.05 57.97
N VAL A 78 35.02 -17.10 57.59
CA VAL A 78 34.41 -16.27 56.55
C VAL A 78 33.90 -14.98 57.18
N LEU A 79 34.39 -13.86 56.68
CA LEU A 79 33.99 -12.52 57.11
C LEU A 79 32.73 -12.06 56.38
N ASN A 80 32.65 -12.29 55.06
CA ASN A 80 31.49 -11.92 54.25
C ASN A 80 31.48 -12.68 52.91
N PHE A 81 30.28 -12.94 52.39
CA PHE A 81 30.08 -13.44 51.02
C PHE A 81 29.70 -12.27 50.11
N SER A 82 30.36 -12.17 48.96
CA SER A 82 29.96 -11.27 47.89
C SER A 82 29.19 -12.05 46.82
N LEU A 83 28.02 -11.54 46.46
CA LEU A 83 27.18 -12.07 45.40
C LEU A 83 27.19 -11.10 44.23
N ARG A 84 27.15 -11.64 43.01
CA ARG A 84 27.07 -10.83 41.80
C ARG A 84 25.81 -9.95 41.84
N SER A 85 26.02 -8.64 41.80
CA SER A 85 24.96 -7.68 41.47
C SER A 85 24.98 -7.45 39.96
N ALA A 86 23.81 -7.29 39.36
CA ALA A 86 23.63 -7.35 37.91
C ALA A 86 24.33 -6.26 37.09
N ASP A 87 24.93 -5.24 37.72
CA ASP A 87 25.27 -4.00 37.02
C ASP A 87 26.77 -3.71 36.82
N TYR A 88 27.72 -4.45 37.40
CA TYR A 88 29.15 -4.16 37.15
C TYR A 88 30.01 -5.40 37.37
N ASP A 89 30.94 -5.67 36.44
CA ASP A 89 32.13 -6.51 36.61
C ASP A 89 31.94 -8.05 36.78
N PRO A 90 32.41 -8.89 35.82
CA PRO A 90 32.40 -10.36 35.95
C PRO A 90 33.19 -10.91 37.15
N ASP A 91 34.02 -10.09 37.82
CA ASP A 91 34.92 -10.52 38.90
C ASP A 91 34.29 -10.52 40.31
N LEU A 92 32.97 -10.33 40.46
CA LEU A 92 32.34 -9.98 41.76
C LEU A 92 31.95 -11.13 42.72
N GLU A 93 31.91 -12.40 42.30
CA GLU A 93 31.59 -13.50 43.25
C GLU A 93 32.83 -13.98 43.98
N TYR A 94 33.03 -13.51 45.21
CA TYR A 94 34.13 -13.94 46.07
C TYR A 94 33.68 -13.91 47.53
N HIS A 95 34.43 -14.57 48.41
CA HIS A 95 34.18 -14.44 49.84
C HIS A 95 35.44 -13.99 50.57
N ARG A 96 35.25 -13.06 51.49
CA ARG A 96 36.31 -12.55 52.35
C ARG A 96 36.50 -13.51 53.50
N VAL A 97 37.74 -13.87 53.77
CA VAL A 97 38.14 -14.75 54.87
C VAL A 97 39.19 -14.09 55.75
N LYS A 98 39.35 -14.59 56.97
CA LYS A 98 40.53 -14.28 57.79
C LYS A 98 41.72 -15.13 57.32
N SER A 99 42.74 -14.46 56.79
CA SER A 99 44.04 -15.05 56.45
C SER A 99 45.04 -14.77 57.57
N PRO A 100 45.86 -15.75 57.99
CA PRO A 100 46.85 -15.58 59.05
C PRO A 100 47.98 -14.63 58.63
N VAL A 101 48.76 -14.14 59.60
CA VAL A 101 49.95 -13.31 59.36
C VAL A 101 51.22 -14.08 59.72
N VAL A 102 51.97 -14.50 58.70
CA VAL A 102 53.23 -15.23 58.89
C VAL A 102 54.28 -14.25 59.41
N SER A 103 54.98 -14.64 60.48
CA SER A 103 55.95 -13.77 61.15
C SER A 103 57.26 -14.49 61.47
N MET A 104 58.37 -13.75 61.45
CA MET A 104 59.70 -14.21 61.83
C MET A 104 60.38 -13.16 62.72
N ASN A 105 61.02 -13.61 63.81
CA ASN A 105 61.74 -12.75 64.77
C ASN A 105 60.89 -11.62 65.41
N CYS A 106 59.59 -11.88 65.65
CA CYS A 106 58.67 -10.93 66.26
C CYS A 106 58.31 -11.32 67.69
N SER A 107 58.72 -10.50 68.67
CA SER A 107 58.45 -10.76 70.10
C SER A 107 56.94 -10.78 70.42
N GLY A 108 56.48 -11.86 71.06
CA GLY A 108 55.10 -11.99 71.52
C GLY A 108 54.10 -12.50 70.47
N ARG A 109 54.57 -12.98 69.32
CA ARG A 109 53.75 -13.71 68.33
C ARG A 109 54.14 -15.17 68.26
N GLU A 110 53.15 -16.05 68.21
CA GLU A 110 53.36 -17.41 67.75
C GLU A 110 53.55 -17.42 66.23
N THR A 111 54.43 -18.27 65.73
CA THR A 111 54.59 -18.49 64.29
C THR A 111 53.31 -19.13 63.76
N SER A 112 52.44 -18.34 63.14
CA SER A 112 51.19 -18.86 62.57
C SER A 112 51.50 -19.84 61.46
N LEU A 113 50.87 -21.01 61.48
CA LEU A 113 50.93 -21.94 60.36
C LEU A 113 50.30 -21.29 59.12
N GLY A 114 50.94 -21.51 57.97
CA GLY A 114 50.40 -21.13 56.68
C GLY A 114 49.06 -21.80 56.37
N VAL A 115 48.39 -21.34 55.32
CA VAL A 115 47.13 -21.90 54.83
C VAL A 115 47.42 -22.88 53.70
N ASP A 116 46.80 -24.05 53.72
CA ASP A 116 46.82 -25.01 52.61
C ASP A 116 45.40 -25.32 52.14
N LEU A 117 45.08 -24.90 50.91
CA LEU A 117 43.80 -25.12 50.24
C LEU A 117 43.88 -26.20 49.15
N THR A 118 44.95 -26.98 49.11
CA THR A 118 45.19 -28.02 48.10
C THR A 118 44.06 -29.04 48.10
N GLY A 119 43.56 -29.41 46.92
CA GLY A 119 42.40 -30.30 46.75
C GLY A 119 41.04 -29.70 47.10
N SER A 120 40.98 -28.44 47.55
CA SER A 120 39.73 -27.70 47.74
C SER A 120 39.38 -26.88 46.49
N PRO A 121 38.09 -26.50 46.31
CA PRO A 121 37.68 -25.61 45.22
C PRO A 121 38.13 -24.15 45.41
N PHE A 122 38.76 -23.81 46.55
CA PHE A 122 39.12 -22.45 46.94
C PHE A 122 40.58 -22.12 46.61
N PHE A 123 40.88 -20.88 46.27
CA PHE A 123 42.24 -20.36 46.08
C PHE A 123 42.26 -18.85 46.35
N PHE A 124 43.43 -18.29 46.66
CA PHE A 124 43.57 -16.85 46.83
C PHE A 124 43.46 -16.14 45.47
N SER A 125 42.54 -15.18 45.36
CA SER A 125 42.37 -14.40 44.12
C SER A 125 43.61 -13.54 43.82
N GLU A 126 44.24 -13.74 42.67
CA GLU A 126 45.38 -12.94 42.19
C GLU A 126 45.01 -11.49 41.84
N TYR A 127 43.76 -11.26 41.44
CA TYR A 127 43.25 -9.92 41.11
C TYR A 127 42.90 -9.09 42.35
N ARG A 128 42.39 -9.77 43.39
CA ARG A 128 41.85 -9.11 44.58
C ARG A 128 42.80 -9.11 45.75
N ASN A 129 43.81 -9.97 45.77
CA ASN A 129 44.80 -9.99 46.82
C ASN A 129 46.19 -9.61 46.34
N ARG A 130 47.02 -9.30 47.32
CA ARG A 130 48.40 -8.91 47.16
C ARG A 130 49.24 -9.59 48.23
N PHE A 131 50.43 -10.05 47.84
CA PHE A 131 51.43 -10.50 48.78
C PHE A 131 52.16 -9.27 49.31
N LEU A 132 51.95 -8.96 50.59
CA LEU A 132 52.59 -7.85 51.27
C LEU A 132 53.61 -8.40 52.24
N ALA A 133 54.85 -7.92 52.17
CA ALA A 133 55.90 -8.25 53.13
C ALA A 133 56.44 -6.97 53.76
N ALA A 134 56.55 -6.95 55.09
CA ALA A 134 57.03 -5.82 55.87
C ALA A 134 58.20 -6.25 56.75
N GLY A 135 59.27 -5.47 56.74
CA GLY A 135 60.53 -5.80 57.39
C GLY A 135 61.65 -4.86 56.92
N CYS A 136 62.72 -4.73 57.69
CA CYS A 136 63.85 -3.90 57.27
C CYS A 136 64.99 -4.74 56.70
N ASN A 137 65.42 -4.39 55.48
CA ASN A 137 66.50 -5.09 54.76
C ASN A 137 66.27 -6.60 54.70
N SER A 138 65.03 -7.00 54.43
CA SER A 138 64.61 -8.39 54.33
C SER A 138 63.91 -8.67 53.01
N THR A 139 63.99 -9.93 52.58
CA THR A 139 63.28 -10.44 51.42
C THR A 139 62.38 -11.58 51.87
N ALA A 140 61.07 -11.43 51.66
CA ALA A 140 60.11 -12.50 51.87
C ALA A 140 59.86 -13.25 50.56
N PHE A 141 59.88 -14.57 50.63
CA PHE A 141 59.57 -15.47 49.54
C PHE A 141 58.24 -16.17 49.84
N LEU A 142 57.34 -16.15 48.88
CA LEU A 142 56.12 -16.96 48.95
C LEU A 142 56.51 -18.43 48.79
N ALA A 143 56.18 -19.26 49.78
CA ALA A 143 56.55 -20.67 49.81
C ALA A 143 55.53 -21.50 49.01
N GLU A 144 55.70 -21.51 47.69
CA GLU A 144 54.99 -22.39 46.75
C GLU A 144 56.01 -23.05 45.80
N VAL A 145 55.73 -24.27 45.38
CA VAL A 145 56.70 -25.20 44.77
C VAL A 145 57.27 -24.74 43.43
N ASP A 146 56.68 -23.75 42.75
CA ASP A 146 57.10 -23.33 41.39
C ASP A 146 57.08 -21.81 41.12
N THR A 147 57.07 -20.94 42.13
CA THR A 147 56.99 -19.47 41.89
C THR A 147 58.12 -18.66 42.53
N ASN A 148 58.85 -17.87 41.72
CA ASN A 148 59.90 -16.94 42.17
C ASN A 148 59.34 -15.65 42.80
N THR A 149 58.14 -15.69 43.40
CA THR A 149 57.48 -14.51 43.96
C THR A 149 58.19 -14.08 45.22
N SER A 150 59.03 -13.04 45.09
CA SER A 150 59.80 -12.46 46.18
C SER A 150 59.48 -10.98 46.35
N CYS A 151 59.48 -10.55 47.60
CA CYS A 151 59.21 -9.18 47.98
C CYS A 151 60.32 -8.67 48.88
N ARG A 152 61.06 -7.67 48.39
CA ARG A 152 62.21 -7.10 49.09
C ARG A 152 61.91 -5.67 49.53
N SER A 153 62.22 -5.39 50.79
CA SER A 153 62.19 -4.05 51.37
C SER A 153 63.60 -3.60 51.75
N ALA A 154 63.84 -2.29 51.74
CA ALA A 154 65.13 -1.69 52.07
C ALA A 154 64.91 -0.47 52.96
N CYS A 155 65.56 -0.44 54.13
CA CYS A 155 65.32 0.63 55.10
C CYS A 155 66.55 0.90 55.99
N ILE A 156 66.51 2.00 56.74
CA ILE A 156 67.51 2.35 57.75
C ILE A 156 66.82 2.27 59.13
N GLY A 157 67.26 1.35 59.99
CA GLY A 157 66.68 1.07 61.32
C GLY A 157 65.83 -0.21 61.35
N ASP A 158 64.91 -0.33 62.32
CA ASP A 158 64.10 -1.55 62.52
C ASP A 158 62.59 -1.32 62.30
N ALA A 159 62.22 -0.27 61.56
CA ALA A 159 60.82 0.08 61.34
C ALA A 159 60.15 -0.86 60.33
N LEU A 160 59.07 -1.52 60.75
CA LEU A 160 58.25 -2.42 59.91
C LEU A 160 57.46 -1.68 58.82
N PHE A 161 56.94 -0.49 59.13
CA PHE A 161 56.11 0.32 58.22
C PHE A 161 56.61 1.76 58.21
N GLY A 162 56.66 2.38 57.02
CA GLY A 162 57.20 3.72 56.81
C GLY A 162 56.34 4.82 57.44
N SER A 163 56.95 5.99 57.67
CA SER A 163 56.29 7.15 58.30
C SER A 163 55.46 8.01 57.33
N ASN A 164 55.46 7.72 56.03
CA ASN A 164 54.79 8.53 55.01
C ASN A 164 53.25 8.56 55.22
N PRO A 165 52.60 9.73 55.31
CA PRO A 165 51.15 9.84 55.48
C PRO A 165 50.33 9.35 54.27
N TYR A 166 50.91 9.35 53.07
CA TYR A 166 50.20 9.06 51.82
C TYR A 166 50.43 7.66 51.25
N ASN A 167 51.47 6.96 51.70
CA ASN A 167 51.75 5.58 51.28
C ASN A 167 52.36 4.79 52.45
N ILE A 168 51.58 3.83 52.97
CA ILE A 168 52.01 2.96 54.09
C ILE A 168 53.17 2.05 53.68
N CYS A 169 53.28 1.75 52.38
CA CYS A 169 54.36 0.96 51.82
C CYS A 169 55.34 1.85 51.04
N HIS A 170 56.20 2.54 51.80
CA HIS A 170 57.29 3.36 51.29
C HIS A 170 58.59 2.84 51.90
N ASP A 171 59.38 2.12 51.10
CA ASP A 171 60.70 1.54 51.39
C ASP A 171 60.77 0.39 52.43
N THR A 172 59.99 0.42 53.51
CA THR A 172 60.02 -0.60 54.60
C THR A 172 59.13 -1.82 54.36
N CYS A 173 58.31 -1.81 53.32
CA CYS A 173 57.54 -2.97 52.91
C CYS A 173 57.49 -3.05 51.38
N CYS A 174 57.08 -4.21 50.89
CA CYS A 174 56.95 -4.51 49.49
C CYS A 174 55.59 -5.19 49.26
N GLU A 175 54.95 -4.86 48.14
CA GLU A 175 53.71 -5.47 47.68
C GLU A 175 53.92 -6.10 46.30
N ARG A 176 53.48 -7.35 46.13
CA ARG A 176 53.55 -8.11 44.87
C ARG A 176 52.21 -8.72 44.51
N GLU A 177 52.06 -8.98 43.22
CA GLU A 177 50.92 -9.75 42.71
C GLU A 177 51.08 -11.22 43.13
N LEU A 178 49.96 -11.90 43.38
CA LEU A 178 50.00 -13.34 43.66
C LEU A 178 50.15 -14.12 42.34
N PRO A 179 50.76 -15.31 42.39
CA PRO A 179 50.58 -16.30 41.34
C PRO A 179 49.10 -16.59 41.10
N TRP A 180 48.77 -16.92 39.86
CA TRP A 180 47.43 -17.35 39.48
C TRP A 180 47.01 -18.57 40.31
N ALA A 181 45.81 -18.52 40.91
CA ALA A 181 45.20 -19.62 41.66
C ALA A 181 46.02 -20.19 42.84
N LEU A 182 46.75 -19.34 43.56
CA LEU A 182 47.54 -19.71 44.75
C LEU A 182 46.71 -20.54 45.76
N LYS A 183 47.10 -21.80 45.98
CA LYS A 183 46.43 -22.72 46.93
C LYS A 183 47.03 -22.66 48.32
N THR A 184 48.33 -22.44 48.41
CA THR A 184 49.05 -22.45 49.67
C THR A 184 49.60 -21.07 49.99
N PHE A 185 49.29 -20.53 51.16
CA PHE A 185 49.94 -19.34 51.66
C PHE A 185 50.87 -19.69 52.82
N ASN A 186 52.17 -19.63 52.55
CA ASN A 186 53.21 -19.60 53.57
C ASN A 186 54.34 -18.69 53.08
N ALA A 187 55.21 -18.23 53.97
CA ALA A 187 56.30 -17.35 53.61
C ALA A 187 57.58 -17.71 54.36
N THR A 188 58.71 -17.66 53.65
CA THR A 188 60.05 -17.76 54.22
C THR A 188 60.78 -16.43 54.06
N PHE A 189 61.62 -16.05 55.01
CA PHE A 189 62.33 -14.78 54.98
C PHE A 189 63.83 -14.98 54.92
N ASP A 190 64.50 -14.21 54.07
CA ASP A 190 65.94 -13.99 54.09
C ASP A 190 66.19 -12.58 54.62
N SER A 191 66.71 -12.47 55.84
CA SER A 191 66.90 -11.18 56.54
C SER A 191 68.34 -11.05 57.01
N GLN A 192 68.96 -9.90 56.72
CA GLN A 192 70.28 -9.53 57.25
C GLN A 192 70.18 -8.79 58.59
N SER A 193 68.96 -8.56 59.11
CA SER A 193 68.67 -7.93 60.40
C SER A 193 67.90 -8.88 61.33
N ASP A 194 68.10 -8.73 62.64
CA ASP A 194 67.33 -9.42 63.68
C ASP A 194 65.93 -8.79 63.91
N GLY A 195 65.52 -7.86 63.04
CA GLY A 195 64.24 -7.18 63.11
C GLY A 195 63.05 -8.11 62.85
N CYS A 196 61.88 -7.73 63.35
CA CYS A 196 60.63 -8.43 63.07
C CYS A 196 60.32 -8.37 61.57
N ASN A 197 59.84 -9.49 61.01
CA ASN A 197 59.42 -9.62 59.62
C ASN A 197 58.02 -10.20 59.56
N LEU A 198 57.16 -9.63 58.72
CA LEU A 198 55.76 -10.00 58.58
C LEU A 198 55.42 -10.21 57.11
N ALA A 199 54.65 -11.24 56.81
CA ALA A 199 54.12 -11.52 55.48
C ALA A 199 52.61 -11.74 55.55
N TYR A 200 51.93 -11.18 54.55
CA TYR A 200 50.49 -11.14 54.49
C TYR A 200 50.02 -11.50 53.08
N VAL A 201 48.89 -12.20 53.00
CA VAL A 201 48.01 -12.16 51.81
C VAL A 201 46.80 -11.33 52.21
N VAL A 202 46.68 -10.17 51.58
CA VAL A 202 45.67 -9.14 51.93
C VAL A 202 44.92 -8.68 50.69
N GLU A 203 43.68 -8.23 50.89
CA GLU A 203 42.91 -7.56 49.84
C GLU A 203 43.67 -6.33 49.29
N LYS A 204 43.60 -6.11 47.99
CA LYS A 204 44.27 -5.00 47.29
C LYS A 204 43.84 -3.66 47.89
N ASN A 205 44.79 -2.73 48.01
CA ASN A 205 44.60 -1.43 48.66
C ASN A 205 44.25 -1.49 50.16
N TRP A 206 44.26 -2.67 50.80
CA TRP A 206 44.04 -2.79 52.24
C TRP A 206 45.04 -1.93 53.02
N ALA A 207 46.33 -2.01 52.67
CA ALA A 207 47.38 -1.24 53.33
C ALA A 207 47.05 0.26 53.32
N SER A 208 46.57 0.81 52.20
CA SER A 208 46.19 2.23 52.07
C SER A 208 45.03 2.66 52.96
N ASN A 209 44.16 1.73 53.38
CA ASN A 209 42.93 2.00 54.13
C ASN A 209 43.08 1.85 55.65
N VAL A 210 44.26 1.46 56.14
CA VAL A 210 44.48 1.23 57.58
C VAL A 210 44.74 2.54 58.31
N ALA A 211 43.78 2.97 59.13
CA ALA A 211 43.87 4.19 59.93
C ALA A 211 44.87 4.11 61.11
N ASN A 212 45.03 2.91 61.72
CA ASN A 212 45.91 2.70 62.86
C ASN A 212 47.11 1.82 62.49
N ARG A 213 48.24 2.47 62.22
CA ARG A 213 49.49 1.84 61.75
C ARG A 213 50.17 0.98 62.82
N SER A 214 50.11 1.42 64.08
CA SER A 214 50.71 0.71 65.21
C SER A 214 49.99 -0.62 65.52
N GLY A 215 48.73 -0.75 65.07
CA GLY A 215 47.95 -1.97 65.20
C GLY A 215 48.35 -3.08 64.23
N LEU A 216 48.95 -2.74 63.08
CA LEU A 216 49.35 -3.71 62.03
C LEU A 216 50.33 -4.77 62.54
N GLN A 217 51.25 -4.36 63.41
CA GLN A 217 52.23 -5.25 64.04
C GLN A 217 51.59 -6.21 65.05
N LYS A 218 50.33 -5.99 65.46
CA LYS A 218 49.60 -6.81 66.43
C LYS A 218 48.48 -7.66 65.81
N MET A 219 48.21 -7.52 64.52
CA MET A 219 47.18 -8.30 63.83
C MET A 219 47.62 -9.75 63.60
N GLU A 220 46.94 -10.71 64.22
CA GLU A 220 47.19 -12.14 64.01
C GLU A 220 46.62 -12.66 62.69
N ALA A 221 45.56 -12.01 62.20
CA ALA A 221 44.92 -12.29 60.92
C ALA A 221 44.44 -11.01 60.25
N VAL A 222 44.31 -11.08 58.93
CA VAL A 222 43.90 -9.98 58.05
C VAL A 222 42.84 -10.47 57.05
N GLY A 223 42.09 -9.54 56.48
CA GLY A 223 41.10 -9.87 55.45
C GLY A 223 41.77 -10.22 54.13
N ALA A 224 41.48 -11.42 53.61
CA ALA A 224 41.85 -11.85 52.27
C ALA A 224 40.61 -12.33 51.50
N VAL A 225 40.74 -12.42 50.19
CA VAL A 225 39.66 -12.84 49.30
C VAL A 225 39.95 -14.22 48.72
N LEU A 226 39.09 -15.20 49.01
CA LEU A 226 39.13 -16.47 48.29
C LEU A 226 38.20 -16.41 47.09
N ASP A 227 38.74 -16.84 45.95
CA ASP A 227 37.97 -17.17 44.77
C ASP A 227 37.73 -18.69 44.73
N TRP A 228 36.72 -19.12 43.95
CA TRP A 228 36.27 -20.51 43.95
C TRP A 228 35.62 -20.94 42.64
N ALA A 229 35.78 -22.20 42.26
CA ALA A 229 35.12 -22.76 41.08
C ALA A 229 34.55 -24.15 41.39
N ILE A 230 33.43 -24.50 40.75
CA ILE A 230 32.76 -25.79 40.98
C ILE A 230 33.23 -26.78 39.90
N PRO A 231 33.73 -27.97 40.27
CA PRO A 231 33.98 -29.03 39.28
C PRO A 231 32.69 -29.35 38.50
N LYS A 232 32.75 -29.43 37.16
CA LYS A 232 31.55 -29.66 36.33
C LYS A 232 30.74 -30.90 36.73
N GLU A 233 31.40 -31.92 37.27
CA GLU A 233 30.78 -33.18 37.72
C GLU A 233 29.85 -32.98 38.94
N ASP A 234 30.12 -31.98 39.78
CA ASP A 234 29.34 -31.70 41.00
C ASP A 234 28.06 -30.90 40.71
N PHE A 235 27.86 -30.45 39.47
CA PHE A 235 26.77 -29.56 39.10
C PHE A 235 26.20 -29.88 37.73
N GLU A 236 25.25 -30.82 37.70
CA GLU A 236 24.48 -31.17 36.51
C GLU A 236 23.30 -30.21 36.33
N LEU A 237 23.39 -29.25 35.41
CA LEU A 237 22.23 -28.49 34.93
C LEU A 237 22.21 -28.39 33.40
N SER A 238 21.03 -28.59 32.80
CA SER A 238 20.83 -28.49 31.34
C SER A 238 21.01 -27.04 30.86
N GLU A 239 21.88 -26.81 29.88
CA GLU A 239 22.17 -25.46 29.35
C GLU A 239 21.05 -24.87 28.48
N GLU A 240 20.04 -25.65 28.11
CA GLU A 240 18.96 -25.16 27.24
C GLU A 240 17.85 -24.44 28.03
N GLY A 241 17.74 -23.13 27.81
CA GLY A 241 16.50 -22.37 28.07
C GLY A 241 16.39 -21.62 29.40
N ARG A 242 17.47 -21.48 30.20
CA ARG A 242 17.40 -20.79 31.51
C ARG A 242 17.99 -19.37 31.51
N GLU A 243 17.65 -18.61 32.54
CA GLU A 243 17.95 -17.17 32.73
C GLU A 243 19.36 -16.89 33.30
N TYR A 244 20.24 -17.90 33.27
CA TYR A 244 21.64 -17.84 33.69
C TYR A 244 22.58 -18.40 32.63
N ASN A 245 23.88 -18.14 32.79
CA ASN A 245 24.97 -18.69 32.00
C ASN A 245 26.01 -19.32 32.93
N CYS A 246 26.42 -20.55 32.64
CA CYS A 246 27.57 -21.20 33.26
C CYS A 246 28.74 -21.17 32.28
N THR A 247 29.85 -20.54 32.67
CA THR A 247 31.06 -20.47 31.85
C THR A 247 32.14 -21.34 32.45
N PRO A 248 32.94 -22.06 31.63
CA PRO A 248 34.16 -22.69 32.11
C PRO A 248 35.04 -21.64 32.80
N TYR A 249 35.50 -21.97 34.00
CA TYR A 249 36.41 -21.12 34.75
C TYR A 249 37.85 -21.60 34.47
N GLY A 250 38.64 -20.77 33.79
CA GLY A 250 40.00 -21.09 33.34
C GLY A 250 40.02 -21.86 32.01
N LEU A 251 40.32 -21.18 30.91
CA LEU A 251 40.35 -21.79 29.57
C LEU A 251 41.71 -22.41 29.18
N GLU A 252 42.76 -22.28 29.99
CA GLU A 252 44.12 -22.73 29.60
C GLU A 252 45.02 -23.08 30.81
N LEU A 253 44.69 -24.06 31.65
CA LEU A 253 45.61 -24.46 32.74
C LEU A 253 45.71 -25.97 32.98
N SER A 254 46.95 -26.39 33.25
CA SER A 254 47.39 -27.74 33.61
C SER A 254 47.29 -28.02 35.13
N ASP A 255 46.23 -27.53 35.80
CA ASP A 255 45.88 -27.96 37.16
C ASP A 255 44.66 -28.89 37.09
N PRO A 256 44.81 -30.20 37.36
CA PRO A 256 43.73 -31.19 37.21
C PRO A 256 42.52 -30.96 38.14
N HIS A 257 42.59 -30.05 39.13
CA HIS A 257 41.47 -29.71 40.01
C HIS A 257 40.70 -28.45 39.60
N ILE A 258 41.27 -27.61 38.73
CA ILE A 258 40.62 -26.42 38.17
C ILE A 258 40.24 -26.65 36.70
N ASP A 259 40.94 -27.57 36.03
CA ASP A 259 40.62 -28.09 34.70
C ASP A 259 39.18 -28.65 34.70
N LYS A 260 38.31 -28.05 33.88
CA LYS A 260 36.87 -28.33 33.77
C LYS A 260 35.99 -27.85 34.94
N SER A 261 36.41 -26.82 35.68
CA SER A 261 35.52 -26.13 36.61
C SER A 261 34.59 -25.13 35.90
N ILE A 262 33.44 -24.82 36.51
CA ILE A 262 32.43 -23.89 35.98
C ILE A 262 32.05 -22.84 37.02
N ARG A 263 31.64 -21.67 36.53
CA ARG A 263 31.02 -20.60 37.32
C ARG A 263 29.73 -20.15 36.65
N CYS A 264 28.64 -20.13 37.41
CA CYS A 264 27.32 -19.76 36.91
C CYS A 264 26.90 -18.38 37.40
N HIS A 265 26.27 -17.60 36.53
CA HIS A 265 25.78 -16.26 36.84
C HIS A 265 24.49 -15.96 36.10
N CYS A 266 23.61 -15.12 36.66
CA CYS A 266 22.40 -14.68 35.96
C CYS A 266 22.77 -13.88 34.71
N LYS A 267 21.97 -14.03 33.64
CA LYS A 267 22.14 -13.26 32.40
C LYS A 267 21.94 -11.77 32.66
N SER A 268 22.45 -10.93 31.76
CA SER A 268 22.17 -9.49 31.79
C SER A 268 20.66 -9.24 31.83
N GLY A 269 20.21 -8.34 32.70
CA GLY A 269 18.79 -8.07 32.94
C GLY A 269 18.14 -9.00 33.98
N TYR A 270 18.88 -9.94 34.56
CA TYR A 270 18.42 -10.84 35.62
C TYR A 270 19.29 -10.70 36.88
N GLN A 271 18.68 -10.84 38.06
CA GLN A 271 19.33 -10.80 39.37
C GLN A 271 19.00 -12.04 40.20
N GLY A 272 19.85 -12.39 41.17
CA GLY A 272 19.61 -13.50 42.09
C GLY A 272 20.76 -14.51 42.09
N ASN A 273 20.45 -15.79 42.29
CA ASN A 273 21.44 -16.85 42.48
C ASN A 273 21.35 -17.93 41.38
N ALA A 274 22.30 -17.94 40.46
CA ALA A 274 22.33 -18.86 39.31
C ALA A 274 22.51 -20.35 39.68
N TYR A 275 22.91 -20.65 40.92
CA TYR A 275 23.11 -22.02 41.38
C TYR A 275 21.80 -22.68 41.86
N LEU A 276 20.68 -21.94 41.89
CA LEU A 276 19.35 -22.44 42.23
C LEU A 276 18.49 -22.61 40.97
N PRO A 277 17.59 -23.62 40.91
CA PRO A 277 16.76 -23.91 39.72
C PRO A 277 15.94 -22.72 39.18
N ASP A 278 15.37 -21.89 40.06
CA ASP A 278 14.59 -20.68 39.75
C ASP A 278 15.22 -19.44 40.41
N GLY A 279 16.55 -19.44 40.53
CA GLY A 279 17.24 -18.44 41.32
C GLY A 279 17.54 -17.12 40.61
N CYS A 280 17.48 -17.08 39.28
CA CYS A 280 17.61 -15.84 38.51
C CYS A 280 16.22 -15.28 38.21
N GLN A 281 15.99 -14.02 38.55
CA GLN A 281 14.72 -13.33 38.38
C GLN A 281 14.93 -12.08 37.52
N ASP A 282 13.96 -11.79 36.67
CA ASP A 282 13.95 -10.60 35.83
C ASP A 282 14.07 -9.33 36.67
N ILE A 283 14.96 -8.42 36.28
CA ILE A 283 15.11 -7.12 36.92
C ILE A 283 14.04 -6.20 36.33
N ASP A 284 13.16 -5.68 37.17
CA ASP A 284 12.27 -4.62 36.73
C ASP A 284 13.02 -3.28 36.70
N GLU A 285 13.68 -2.98 35.56
CA GLU A 285 14.44 -1.74 35.43
C GLU A 285 13.54 -0.50 35.40
N CYS A 286 12.21 -0.66 35.30
CA CYS A 286 11.26 0.45 35.36
C CYS A 286 10.93 0.91 36.79
N LEU A 287 11.39 0.20 37.82
CA LEU A 287 11.33 0.68 39.20
C LEU A 287 12.31 1.83 39.48
N ASP A 288 13.37 1.94 38.68
CA ASP A 288 14.26 3.09 38.72
C ASP A 288 13.73 4.23 37.84
N VAL A 289 13.18 5.24 38.52
CA VAL A 289 12.52 6.41 37.92
C VAL A 289 13.46 7.20 36.99
N LEU A 290 14.78 7.03 37.10
CA LEU A 290 15.77 7.75 36.30
C LEU A 290 16.10 7.04 34.96
N LYS A 291 15.77 5.75 34.77
CA LYS A 291 16.20 4.97 33.60
C LYS A 291 15.62 5.47 32.26
N CYS A 292 14.41 6.02 32.26
CA CYS A 292 13.73 6.48 31.03
C CYS A 292 13.50 7.99 30.93
N GLY A 293 13.90 8.79 31.94
CA GLY A 293 13.59 10.22 31.99
C GLY A 293 12.10 10.50 31.73
N ASP A 294 11.78 11.35 30.74
CA ASP A 294 10.41 11.71 30.36
C ASP A 294 9.67 10.65 29.50
N ALA A 295 10.28 9.49 29.22
CA ALA A 295 9.66 8.43 28.43
C ALA A 295 8.88 7.44 29.32
N THR A 296 7.84 6.81 28.79
CA THR A 296 7.15 5.71 29.48
C THR A 296 8.01 4.45 29.42
N CYS A 297 8.51 4.00 30.56
CA CYS A 297 9.25 2.75 30.69
C CYS A 297 8.30 1.55 30.60
N VAL A 298 8.71 0.51 29.85
CA VAL A 298 8.03 -0.78 29.78
C VAL A 298 9.04 -1.88 30.03
N ASN A 299 8.89 -2.61 31.13
CA ASN A 299 9.76 -3.73 31.49
C ASN A 299 9.49 -4.95 30.61
N LYS A 300 10.54 -5.66 30.20
CA LYS A 300 10.45 -6.92 29.44
C LYS A 300 11.48 -7.92 29.98
N PRO A 301 11.29 -9.23 29.73
CA PRO A 301 12.28 -10.22 30.14
C PRO A 301 13.69 -9.89 29.64
N GLY A 302 14.60 -9.69 30.59
CA GLY A 302 16.02 -9.37 30.41
C GLY A 302 16.36 -7.95 29.94
N HIS A 303 15.38 -7.05 29.77
CA HIS A 303 15.62 -5.65 29.38
C HIS A 303 14.37 -4.76 29.48
N TYR A 304 14.57 -3.44 29.47
CA TYR A 304 13.47 -2.48 29.38
C TYR A 304 13.42 -1.72 28.04
N VAL A 305 12.26 -1.17 27.72
CA VAL A 305 12.06 -0.30 26.55
C VAL A 305 11.44 1.02 26.98
N CYS A 306 12.16 2.12 26.73
CA CYS A 306 11.62 3.47 26.90
C CYS A 306 10.82 3.89 25.67
N THR A 307 9.51 4.09 25.83
CA THR A 307 8.63 4.54 24.75
C THR A 307 8.25 6.01 24.98
N ARG A 308 8.68 6.90 24.07
CA ARG A 308 8.22 8.30 24.06
C ARG A 308 7.02 8.43 23.12
N ARG A 309 5.91 8.99 23.62
CA ARG A 309 4.86 9.55 22.75
C ARG A 309 5.47 10.71 21.95
N LYS A 310 5.54 10.57 20.62
CA LYS A 310 6.07 11.59 19.70
C LYS A 310 5.02 12.67 19.41
N THR A 311 5.21 13.87 19.97
CA THR A 311 4.91 15.15 19.30
C THR A 311 6.25 15.71 18.78
N TRP A 312 6.31 16.14 17.52
CA TRP A 312 7.57 16.46 16.82
C TRP A 312 7.80 17.96 16.67
N ILE A 313 8.97 18.46 17.09
CA ILE A 313 9.85 19.43 16.40
C ILE A 313 11.32 19.10 16.81
N LEU A 314 12.32 19.23 15.93
CA LEU A 314 13.64 18.55 15.97
C LEU A 314 14.85 19.51 15.76
N PRO A 315 16.10 18.99 15.90
CA PRO A 315 17.21 19.35 15.01
C PRO A 315 17.96 18.11 14.43
N LEU A 316 18.50 18.03 13.21
CA LEU A 316 18.46 18.84 11.98
C LEU A 316 19.27 18.02 10.94
N GLY A 317 18.60 17.38 9.97
CA GLY A 317 19.25 16.52 8.97
C GLY A 317 18.39 15.33 8.57
N ILE A 318 18.49 14.21 9.28
CA ILE A 318 17.89 12.94 8.85
C ILE A 318 16.57 12.64 9.58
N GLY A 319 16.43 13.00 10.86
CA GLY A 319 15.18 12.86 11.61
C GLY A 319 14.09 13.82 11.11
N LEU A 320 14.38 15.13 11.04
CA LEU A 320 13.48 16.14 10.43
C LEU A 320 13.17 15.79 9.00
N GLY A 321 14.20 15.42 8.25
CA GLY A 321 14.06 14.92 6.90
C GLY A 321 12.97 13.86 6.85
N PHE A 322 13.04 12.84 7.71
CA PHE A 322 12.13 11.69 7.65
C PHE A 322 10.69 11.96 8.07
N ALA A 323 10.39 12.65 9.19
CA ALA A 323 8.97 12.97 9.45
C ALA A 323 8.46 14.20 8.75
N ALA A 324 9.32 15.15 8.32
CA ALA A 324 8.89 16.11 7.31
C ALA A 324 8.58 15.36 6.01
N LEU A 325 9.35 14.35 5.61
CA LEU A 325 9.02 13.49 4.47
C LEU A 325 7.73 12.70 4.69
N CYS A 326 7.53 12.08 5.85
CA CYS A 326 6.30 11.33 6.13
C CYS A 326 5.09 12.26 6.22
N LEU A 327 5.23 13.44 6.80
CA LEU A 327 4.13 14.41 6.90
C LEU A 327 3.85 15.06 5.54
N VAL A 328 4.88 15.42 4.77
CA VAL A 328 4.73 15.84 3.37
C VAL A 328 4.13 14.71 2.54
N MET A 329 4.55 13.46 2.72
CA MET A 329 3.98 12.30 2.03
C MET A 329 2.51 12.09 2.43
N CYS A 330 2.16 12.20 3.72
CA CYS A 330 0.77 12.12 4.19
C CYS A 330 -0.07 13.30 3.71
N LEU A 331 0.47 14.52 3.63
CA LEU A 331 -0.21 15.69 3.06
C LEU A 331 -0.32 15.60 1.54
N VAL A 332 0.66 15.02 0.85
CA VAL A 332 0.61 14.77 -0.59
C VAL A 332 -0.36 13.64 -0.90
N MET A 333 -0.39 12.57 -0.11
CA MET A 333 -1.31 11.45 -0.27
C MET A 333 -2.74 11.84 0.13
N GLY A 334 -2.90 12.50 1.27
CA GLY A 334 -4.15 13.08 1.74
C GLY A 334 -4.65 14.21 0.84
N GLY A 335 -3.73 15.03 0.31
CA GLY A 335 -4.00 16.07 -0.69
C GLY A 335 -4.39 15.48 -2.04
N ARG A 336 -3.71 14.43 -2.53
CA ARG A 336 -4.10 13.68 -3.75
C ARG A 336 -5.43 12.97 -3.56
N TRP A 337 -5.69 12.38 -2.40
CA TRP A 337 -6.96 11.74 -2.07
C TRP A 337 -8.09 12.76 -1.99
N SER A 338 -7.87 13.87 -1.28
CA SER A 338 -8.80 15.00 -1.18
C SER A 338 -9.03 15.65 -2.53
N TYR A 339 -7.98 15.86 -3.33
CA TYR A 339 -8.09 16.36 -4.71
C TYR A 339 -8.86 15.36 -5.58
N LYS A 340 -8.59 14.06 -5.51
CA LYS A 340 -9.35 13.03 -6.24
C LYS A 340 -10.81 13.00 -5.80
N TYR A 341 -11.09 13.10 -4.51
CA TYR A 341 -12.43 13.17 -3.94
C TYR A 341 -13.16 14.43 -4.37
N LEU A 342 -12.54 15.61 -4.23
CA LEU A 342 -13.08 16.89 -4.68
C LEU A 342 -13.28 16.92 -6.20
N LYS A 343 -12.34 16.39 -6.99
CA LYS A 343 -12.46 16.25 -8.44
C LYS A 343 -13.60 15.32 -8.80
N LYS A 344 -13.75 14.18 -8.13
CA LYS A 344 -14.89 13.27 -8.30
C LYS A 344 -16.21 13.95 -7.93
N ARG A 345 -16.27 14.66 -6.80
CA ARG A 345 -17.45 15.40 -6.33
C ARG A 345 -17.81 16.55 -7.28
N ARG A 346 -16.83 17.29 -7.79
CA ARG A 346 -17.00 18.33 -8.82
C ARG A 346 -17.54 17.73 -10.12
N LYS A 347 -16.99 16.61 -10.60
CA LYS A 347 -17.50 15.88 -11.77
C LYS A 347 -18.95 15.43 -11.58
N MET A 348 -19.30 14.84 -10.43
CA MET A 348 -20.69 14.43 -10.14
C MET A 348 -21.64 15.63 -10.07
N LYS A 349 -21.23 16.75 -9.44
CA LYS A 349 -22.02 17.99 -9.41
C LYS A 349 -22.21 18.56 -10.82
N LEU A 350 -21.18 18.54 -11.66
CA LEU A 350 -21.25 18.99 -13.05
C LEU A 350 -22.19 18.11 -13.87
N LYS A 351 -22.09 16.79 -13.77
CA LYS A 351 -23.01 15.84 -14.41
C LYS A 351 -24.46 16.10 -14.00
N LYS A 352 -24.73 16.31 -12.70
CA LYS A 352 -26.08 16.62 -12.20
C LYS A 352 -26.57 17.99 -12.68
N LYS A 353 -25.68 18.99 -12.79
CA LYS A 353 -25.99 20.31 -13.34
C LYS A 353 -26.34 20.20 -14.83
N ASN A 354 -25.54 19.49 -15.62
CA ASN A 354 -25.77 19.22 -17.03
C ASN A 354 -27.08 18.46 -17.24
N PHE A 355 -27.32 17.39 -16.47
CA PHE A 355 -28.56 16.62 -16.52
C PHE A 355 -29.80 17.50 -16.32
N LYS A 356 -29.77 18.42 -15.33
CA LYS A 356 -30.86 19.37 -15.09
C LYS A 356 -30.98 20.41 -16.22
N ARG A 357 -29.85 20.97 -16.68
CA ARG A 357 -29.81 21.98 -17.75
C ARG A 357 -30.34 21.41 -19.07
N ASN A 358 -29.97 20.17 -19.40
CA ASN A 358 -30.31 19.48 -20.63
C ASN A 358 -31.72 18.85 -20.58
N GLY A 359 -32.60 19.30 -19.68
CA GLY A 359 -34.00 18.87 -19.64
C GLY A 359 -34.25 17.48 -19.06
N GLY A 360 -33.30 16.85 -18.37
CA GLY A 360 -33.42 15.46 -17.92
C GLY A 360 -34.59 15.17 -16.98
N LEU A 361 -35.04 16.16 -16.20
CA LEU A 361 -36.24 16.03 -15.37
C LEU A 361 -37.53 15.99 -16.21
N LEU A 362 -37.61 16.83 -17.25
CA LEU A 362 -38.76 16.89 -18.15
C LEU A 362 -38.84 15.61 -18.99
N LEU A 363 -37.71 15.14 -19.51
CA LEU A 363 -37.66 13.90 -20.29
C LEU A 363 -38.08 12.69 -19.43
N GLN A 364 -37.61 12.61 -18.17
CA GLN A 364 -38.06 11.56 -17.26
C GLN A 364 -39.57 11.59 -17.03
N GLN A 365 -40.16 12.77 -16.78
CA GLN A 365 -41.62 12.91 -16.61
C GLN A 365 -42.40 12.46 -17.85
N GLN A 366 -41.95 12.84 -19.06
CA GLN A 366 -42.58 12.42 -20.31
C GLN A 366 -42.49 10.91 -20.53
N MET A 367 -41.36 10.29 -20.17
CA MET A 367 -41.18 8.84 -20.22
C MET A 367 -42.10 8.09 -19.24
N PHE A 368 -42.30 8.62 -18.03
CA PHE A 368 -43.22 8.02 -17.04
C PHE A 368 -44.69 8.17 -17.46
N ALA A 369 -45.06 9.26 -18.14
CA ALA A 369 -46.43 9.50 -18.61
C ALA A 369 -46.85 8.63 -19.81
N LYS A 370 -45.90 8.16 -20.63
CA LYS A 370 -46.17 7.40 -21.87
C LYS A 370 -46.06 5.86 -21.72
N HIS A 371 -46.21 5.30 -20.53
CA HIS A 371 -45.95 3.87 -20.24
C HIS A 371 -46.99 2.86 -20.83
N GLY A 372 -47.40 3.05 -22.09
CA GLY A 372 -48.36 2.19 -22.80
C GLY A 372 -48.02 1.88 -24.28
N SER A 373 -46.85 2.28 -24.81
CA SER A 373 -46.48 1.93 -26.21
C SER A 373 -44.96 1.80 -26.42
N LEU A 374 -44.56 0.62 -26.91
CA LEU A 374 -43.30 0.18 -27.57
C LEU A 374 -42.01 1.00 -27.38
N GLU A 375 -41.02 0.33 -26.75
CA GLU A 375 -39.59 0.71 -26.57
C GLU A 375 -39.32 2.19 -26.28
N SER A 376 -39.50 2.57 -25.01
CA SER A 376 -39.21 3.92 -24.54
C SER A 376 -37.71 4.26 -24.66
N THR A 377 -37.44 5.48 -25.17
CA THR A 377 -36.09 6.06 -25.35
C THR A 377 -35.29 6.05 -24.05
N ARG A 378 -34.24 5.23 -23.93
CA ARG A 378 -33.50 5.05 -22.67
C ARG A 378 -32.58 6.24 -22.35
N ILE A 379 -32.52 6.63 -21.07
CA ILE A 379 -31.49 7.56 -20.57
C ILE A 379 -30.25 6.77 -20.17
N PHE A 380 -29.14 6.98 -20.87
CA PHE A 380 -27.84 6.39 -20.58
C PHE A 380 -27.00 7.30 -19.68
N THR A 381 -26.17 6.70 -18.81
CA THR A 381 -25.15 7.45 -18.07
C THR A 381 -23.94 7.73 -18.96
N SER A 382 -23.18 8.80 -18.71
CA SER A 382 -21.96 9.04 -19.52
C SER A 382 -20.96 7.89 -19.35
N LYS A 383 -20.93 7.24 -18.17
CA LYS A 383 -20.03 6.12 -17.90
C LYS A 383 -20.36 4.89 -18.75
N GLU A 384 -21.65 4.64 -19.01
CA GLU A 384 -22.08 3.56 -19.91
C GLU A 384 -21.61 3.82 -21.33
N LEU A 385 -21.78 5.04 -21.85
CA LEU A 385 -21.35 5.39 -23.20
C LEU A 385 -19.82 5.49 -23.33
N ASP A 386 -19.14 5.97 -22.30
CA ASP A 386 -17.67 5.92 -22.22
C ASP A 386 -17.19 4.47 -22.35
N LYS A 387 -17.79 3.52 -21.61
CA LYS A 387 -17.42 2.09 -21.73
C LYS A 387 -17.79 1.52 -23.10
N ALA A 388 -18.98 1.82 -23.61
CA ALA A 388 -19.47 1.27 -24.88
C ALA A 388 -18.63 1.71 -26.08
N THR A 389 -18.10 2.94 -26.05
CA THR A 389 -17.32 3.54 -27.14
C THR A 389 -15.80 3.46 -26.91
N ASP A 390 -15.35 2.70 -25.90
CA ASP A 390 -13.94 2.64 -25.49
C ASP A 390 -13.33 4.03 -25.26
N ASN A 391 -14.00 4.83 -24.43
CA ASN A 391 -13.69 6.24 -24.13
C ASN A 391 -13.69 7.14 -25.38
N PHE A 392 -14.65 6.95 -26.28
CA PHE A 392 -14.72 7.65 -27.57
C PHE A 392 -13.43 7.48 -28.40
N ASN A 393 -12.96 6.23 -28.50
CA ASN A 393 -11.76 5.88 -29.27
C ASN A 393 -11.91 6.32 -30.74
N LYS A 394 -10.84 6.89 -31.31
CA LYS A 394 -10.80 7.33 -32.71
C LYS A 394 -10.99 6.17 -33.68
N ASP A 395 -10.52 4.97 -33.33
CA ASP A 395 -10.65 3.77 -34.17
C ASP A 395 -12.11 3.27 -34.27
N ARG A 396 -13.00 3.81 -33.43
CA ARG A 396 -14.44 3.51 -33.45
C ARG A 396 -15.26 4.60 -34.16
N VAL A 397 -14.63 5.57 -34.80
CA VAL A 397 -15.34 6.61 -35.55
C VAL A 397 -15.87 6.04 -36.86
N LEU A 398 -17.18 6.16 -37.06
CA LEU A 398 -17.86 5.77 -38.31
C LEU A 398 -17.94 6.93 -39.30
N GLY A 399 -17.96 8.16 -38.79
CA GLY A 399 -18.04 9.38 -39.59
C GLY A 399 -17.89 10.63 -38.76
N GLN A 400 -17.43 11.70 -39.40
CA GLN A 400 -17.29 13.03 -38.79
C GLN A 400 -17.77 14.10 -39.79
N GLY A 401 -18.66 14.98 -39.35
CA GLY A 401 -19.21 16.07 -40.17
C GLY A 401 -19.62 17.29 -39.36
N GLY A 402 -20.31 18.23 -39.99
CA GLY A 402 -20.76 19.48 -39.36
C GLY A 402 -21.68 19.30 -38.15
N GLN A 403 -22.35 18.16 -38.06
CA GLN A 403 -23.23 17.82 -36.94
C GLN A 403 -22.51 17.09 -35.77
N GLY A 404 -21.23 16.74 -35.93
CA GLY A 404 -20.44 16.08 -34.88
C GLY A 404 -19.68 14.85 -35.35
N THR A 405 -19.35 13.98 -34.39
CA THR A 405 -18.65 12.72 -34.63
C THR A 405 -19.52 11.55 -34.20
N ILE A 406 -19.57 10.53 -35.06
CA ILE A 406 -20.39 9.34 -34.91
C ILE A 406 -19.47 8.19 -34.49
N TYR A 407 -19.77 7.56 -33.36
CA TYR A 407 -18.96 6.47 -32.79
C TYR A 407 -19.73 5.16 -32.79
N LYS A 408 -19.08 4.05 -33.15
CA LYS A 408 -19.57 2.69 -32.96
C LYS A 408 -19.39 2.27 -31.49
N GLY A 409 -20.49 1.96 -30.82
CA GLY A 409 -20.51 1.49 -29.44
C GLY A 409 -21.01 0.06 -29.31
N MET A 410 -20.59 -0.64 -28.26
CA MET A 410 -21.16 -1.92 -27.83
C MET A 410 -21.68 -1.77 -26.40
N LEU A 411 -23.00 -1.90 -26.23
CA LEU A 411 -23.64 -1.83 -24.92
C LEU A 411 -23.31 -3.07 -24.07
N ALA A 412 -23.63 -3.02 -22.77
CA ALA A 412 -23.38 -4.12 -21.84
C ALA A 412 -24.22 -5.39 -22.13
N ASP A 413 -25.31 -5.24 -22.88
CA ASP A 413 -26.17 -6.32 -23.37
C ASP A 413 -25.78 -6.75 -24.80
N GLU A 414 -24.54 -6.47 -25.21
CA GLU A 414 -23.93 -6.84 -26.49
C GLU A 414 -24.55 -6.18 -27.73
N ARG A 415 -25.58 -5.34 -27.55
CA ARG A 415 -26.16 -4.58 -28.66
C ARG A 415 -25.17 -3.55 -29.20
N ILE A 416 -24.95 -3.58 -30.51
CA ILE A 416 -24.16 -2.59 -31.23
C ILE A 416 -25.03 -1.35 -31.46
N VAL A 417 -24.49 -0.19 -31.10
CA VAL A 417 -25.18 1.11 -31.19
C VAL A 417 -24.30 2.16 -31.83
N VAL A 418 -24.93 3.25 -32.26
CA VAL A 418 -24.25 4.43 -32.77
C VAL A 418 -24.42 5.56 -31.77
N VAL A 419 -23.31 6.16 -31.34
CA VAL A 419 -23.29 7.31 -30.43
C VAL A 419 -22.90 8.57 -31.20
N LYS A 420 -23.85 9.48 -31.40
CA LYS A 420 -23.61 10.79 -32.01
C LYS A 420 -23.18 11.78 -30.93
N LYS A 421 -21.98 12.34 -31.11
CA LYS A 421 -21.39 13.36 -30.26
C LYS A 421 -21.24 14.66 -31.03
N SER A 422 -22.16 15.59 -30.79
CA SER A 422 -22.19 16.88 -31.48
C SER A 422 -20.98 17.75 -31.12
N LYS A 423 -20.50 18.53 -32.10
CA LYS A 423 -19.42 19.53 -31.96
C LYS A 423 -20.01 20.92 -32.26
N GLY A 424 -19.70 21.96 -31.47
CA GLY A 424 -20.18 23.33 -31.71
C GLY A 424 -20.54 24.11 -30.45
N MET A 425 -21.17 25.28 -30.63
CA MET A 425 -21.66 26.12 -29.52
C MET A 425 -22.76 25.40 -28.73
N VAL A 426 -22.65 25.43 -27.40
CA VAL A 426 -23.50 24.61 -26.51
C VAL A 426 -24.99 24.92 -26.64
N ALA A 427 -25.37 26.19 -26.91
CA ALA A 427 -26.78 26.59 -26.98
C ALA A 427 -27.50 25.96 -28.18
N ASP A 428 -27.01 26.20 -29.39
CA ASP A 428 -27.61 25.70 -30.64
C ASP A 428 -27.69 24.16 -30.65
N LYS A 429 -26.66 23.49 -30.12
CA LYS A 429 -26.60 22.02 -30.07
C LYS A 429 -27.55 21.39 -29.06
N VAL A 430 -27.94 22.11 -28.01
CA VAL A 430 -28.98 21.62 -27.08
C VAL A 430 -30.36 21.71 -27.73
N GLU A 431 -30.62 22.73 -28.57
CA GLU A 431 -31.88 22.83 -29.31
C GLU A 431 -32.02 21.73 -30.37
N GLU A 432 -30.98 21.52 -31.19
CA GLU A 432 -30.92 20.42 -32.16
C GLU A 432 -31.17 19.06 -31.47
N PHE A 433 -30.53 18.85 -30.31
CA PHE A 433 -30.74 17.65 -29.50
C PHE A 433 -32.19 17.47 -29.04
N ILE A 434 -32.79 18.50 -28.42
CA ILE A 434 -34.16 18.44 -27.91
C ILE A 434 -35.11 18.12 -29.08
N ASN A 435 -34.92 18.80 -30.20
CA ASN A 435 -35.71 18.64 -31.40
C ASN A 435 -35.61 17.20 -31.95
N GLU A 436 -34.39 16.66 -32.05
CA GLU A 436 -34.16 15.30 -32.54
C GLU A 436 -34.77 14.23 -31.61
N VAL A 437 -34.68 14.38 -30.28
CA VAL A 437 -35.34 13.48 -29.33
C VAL A 437 -36.87 13.55 -29.45
N VAL A 438 -37.43 14.76 -29.51
CA VAL A 438 -38.88 14.95 -29.60
C VAL A 438 -39.42 14.37 -30.89
N ILE A 439 -38.77 14.63 -32.03
CA ILE A 439 -39.19 14.14 -33.35
C ILE A 439 -39.06 12.61 -33.42
N LEU A 440 -37.89 12.06 -33.11
CA LEU A 440 -37.65 10.61 -33.23
C LEU A 440 -38.43 9.79 -32.21
N SER A 441 -38.81 10.35 -31.06
CA SER A 441 -39.71 9.68 -30.09
C SER A 441 -41.15 9.54 -30.58
N GLN A 442 -41.53 10.25 -31.64
CA GLN A 442 -42.87 10.23 -32.24
C GLN A 442 -42.92 9.44 -33.54
N ILE A 443 -41.77 9.11 -34.13
CA ILE A 443 -41.66 8.37 -35.38
C ILE A 443 -41.45 6.89 -35.10
N ASN A 444 -42.24 6.05 -35.75
CA ASN A 444 -42.00 4.61 -35.79
C ASN A 444 -42.19 4.10 -37.22
N HIS A 445 -41.11 4.09 -37.99
CA HIS A 445 -41.11 3.67 -39.39
C HIS A 445 -39.89 2.80 -39.72
N ARG A 446 -40.08 1.75 -40.53
CA ARG A 446 -39.03 0.76 -40.85
C ARG A 446 -37.84 1.35 -41.62
N ASN A 447 -38.09 2.40 -42.41
CA ASN A 447 -37.10 3.12 -43.22
C ASN A 447 -36.64 4.45 -42.57
N VAL A 448 -36.81 4.60 -41.27
CA VAL A 448 -36.25 5.71 -40.48
C VAL A 448 -35.38 5.12 -39.37
N VAL A 449 -34.21 5.70 -39.13
CA VAL A 449 -33.31 5.23 -38.06
C VAL A 449 -33.96 5.41 -36.70
N LYS A 450 -33.94 4.35 -35.89
CA LYS A 450 -34.50 4.33 -34.54
C LYS A 450 -33.57 4.98 -33.52
N LEU A 451 -34.10 5.93 -32.76
CA LEU A 451 -33.47 6.46 -31.56
C LEU A 451 -33.64 5.46 -30.40
N ILE A 452 -32.53 4.92 -29.91
CA ILE A 452 -32.52 4.02 -28.74
C ILE A 452 -32.55 4.83 -27.44
N GLY A 453 -31.86 5.98 -27.42
CA GLY A 453 -31.73 6.74 -26.19
C GLY A 453 -30.85 7.98 -26.28
N CYS A 454 -30.58 8.58 -25.13
CA CYS A 454 -29.70 9.73 -25.01
C CYS A 454 -28.92 9.74 -23.69
N CYS A 455 -27.84 10.53 -23.62
CA CYS A 455 -27.13 10.83 -22.38
C CYS A 455 -27.11 12.35 -22.15
N LEU A 456 -27.64 12.76 -20.99
CA LEU A 456 -27.81 14.16 -20.61
C LEU A 456 -26.74 14.66 -19.61
N GLU A 457 -25.85 13.78 -19.14
CA GLU A 457 -24.81 14.11 -18.14
C GLU A 457 -23.63 14.91 -18.71
N THR A 458 -23.52 15.00 -20.03
CA THR A 458 -22.45 15.69 -20.77
C THR A 458 -22.81 17.16 -21.01
N GLU A 459 -21.81 17.97 -21.35
CA GLU A 459 -22.03 19.41 -21.61
C GLU A 459 -22.96 19.62 -22.80
N VAL A 460 -22.69 18.93 -23.91
CA VAL A 460 -23.61 18.74 -25.03
C VAL A 460 -24.18 17.31 -24.91
N PRO A 461 -25.50 17.13 -24.90
CA PRO A 461 -26.12 15.80 -24.85
C PRO A 461 -25.63 14.87 -25.96
N LEU A 462 -25.64 13.57 -25.69
CA LEU A 462 -25.30 12.53 -26.67
C LEU A 462 -26.56 11.79 -27.09
N LEU A 463 -26.63 11.40 -28.36
CA LEU A 463 -27.72 10.61 -28.92
C LEU A 463 -27.24 9.20 -29.23
N VAL A 464 -28.08 8.21 -28.98
CA VAL A 464 -27.79 6.78 -29.17
C VAL A 464 -28.83 6.20 -30.12
N TYR A 465 -28.37 5.69 -31.26
CA TYR A 465 -29.20 5.11 -32.31
C TYR A 465 -28.89 3.62 -32.49
N GLU A 466 -29.78 2.92 -33.19
CA GLU A 466 -29.46 1.61 -33.75
C GLU A 466 -28.25 1.69 -34.69
N PHE A 467 -27.45 0.63 -34.72
CA PHE A 467 -26.34 0.52 -35.65
C PHE A 467 -26.81 -0.02 -36.99
N ILE A 468 -26.46 0.71 -38.06
CA ILE A 468 -26.75 0.35 -39.45
C ILE A 468 -25.44 -0.03 -40.11
N SER A 469 -25.34 -1.28 -40.56
CA SER A 469 -24.06 -1.97 -40.80
C SER A 469 -23.38 -1.60 -42.12
N ASN A 470 -24.13 -1.34 -43.17
CA ASN A 470 -23.58 -1.20 -44.52
C ASN A 470 -23.23 0.24 -44.89
N GLY A 471 -23.24 1.20 -43.96
CA GLY A 471 -22.82 2.58 -44.24
C GLY A 471 -23.89 3.41 -44.95
N THR A 472 -23.46 4.41 -45.72
CA THR A 472 -24.34 5.39 -46.40
C THR A 472 -24.44 5.13 -47.90
N VAL A 473 -25.53 5.58 -48.54
CA VAL A 473 -25.68 5.53 -50.01
C VAL A 473 -24.56 6.31 -50.71
N TYR A 474 -24.12 7.43 -50.15
CA TYR A 474 -23.01 8.24 -50.69
C TYR A 474 -21.74 7.41 -50.90
N GLN A 475 -21.36 6.57 -49.93
CA GLN A 475 -20.14 5.76 -49.99
C GLN A 475 -20.16 4.78 -51.17
N TYR A 476 -21.30 4.15 -51.45
CA TYR A 476 -21.43 3.23 -52.59
C TYR A 476 -21.49 3.94 -53.94
N LEU A 477 -21.96 5.18 -53.98
CA LEU A 477 -22.00 5.93 -55.23
C LEU A 477 -20.62 6.52 -55.57
N HIS A 478 -19.90 7.05 -54.58
CA HIS A 478 -18.78 7.98 -54.78
C HIS A 478 -17.41 7.55 -54.24
N ASP A 479 -17.35 6.67 -53.23
CA ASP A 479 -16.10 6.35 -52.49
C ASP A 479 -15.58 4.92 -52.76
N GLN A 480 -16.00 4.28 -53.86
CA GLN A 480 -15.87 2.83 -54.05
C GLN A 480 -14.45 2.25 -54.05
N SER A 481 -14.32 1.12 -53.36
CA SER A 481 -13.42 0.00 -53.68
C SER A 481 -14.07 -0.90 -54.75
N GLU A 482 -13.26 -1.56 -55.58
CA GLU A 482 -13.70 -2.31 -56.78
C GLU A 482 -14.66 -3.51 -56.52
N GLU A 483 -14.90 -3.89 -55.26
CA GLU A 483 -15.54 -5.18 -54.91
C GLU A 483 -17.08 -5.19 -54.90
N PHE A 484 -17.79 -4.06 -54.80
CA PHE A 484 -19.26 -4.07 -54.71
C PHE A 484 -19.96 -2.86 -55.33
N VAL A 485 -20.77 -3.10 -56.37
CA VAL A 485 -21.55 -2.11 -57.10
C VAL A 485 -23.05 -2.27 -56.82
N LEU A 486 -23.73 -1.17 -56.51
CA LEU A 486 -25.20 -1.19 -56.35
C LEU A 486 -25.87 -1.42 -57.70
N SER A 487 -26.51 -2.59 -57.85
CA SER A 487 -27.36 -2.94 -58.99
C SER A 487 -28.51 -1.96 -59.17
N TRP A 488 -29.05 -1.88 -60.39
CA TRP A 488 -30.17 -0.99 -60.69
C TRP A 488 -31.41 -1.27 -59.81
N GLU A 489 -31.74 -2.55 -59.61
CA GLU A 489 -32.82 -2.97 -58.70
C GLU A 489 -32.62 -2.44 -57.28
N THR A 490 -31.38 -2.49 -56.77
CA THR A 490 -31.07 -2.01 -55.43
C THR A 490 -31.20 -0.49 -55.34
N ARG A 491 -30.76 0.25 -56.37
CA ARG A 491 -30.93 1.71 -56.42
C ARG A 491 -32.40 2.14 -56.45
N LEU A 492 -33.22 1.46 -57.25
CA LEU A 492 -34.67 1.69 -57.29
C LEU A 492 -35.34 1.39 -55.94
N ARG A 493 -34.94 0.29 -55.29
CA ARG A 493 -35.43 -0.05 -53.94
C ARG A 493 -35.04 1.02 -52.91
N ILE A 494 -33.79 1.51 -52.94
CA ILE A 494 -33.32 2.59 -52.06
C ILE A 494 -34.14 3.86 -52.28
N ALA A 495 -34.38 4.23 -53.54
CA ALA A 495 -35.23 5.38 -53.89
C ALA A 495 -36.64 5.22 -53.34
N LYS A 496 -37.29 4.08 -53.61
CA LYS A 496 -38.65 3.78 -53.12
C LYS A 496 -38.72 3.86 -51.58
N GLU A 497 -37.85 3.14 -50.88
CA GLU A 497 -37.88 3.05 -49.41
C GLU A 497 -37.58 4.40 -48.74
N SER A 498 -36.70 5.21 -49.33
CA SER A 498 -36.43 6.57 -48.87
C SER A 498 -37.63 7.49 -49.13
N ALA A 499 -38.31 7.32 -50.27
CA ALA A 499 -39.51 8.08 -50.60
C ALA A 499 -40.68 7.74 -49.68
N GLU A 500 -40.87 6.47 -49.34
CA GLU A 500 -41.86 6.01 -48.35
C GLU A 500 -41.59 6.62 -46.96
N ALA A 501 -40.34 6.66 -46.53
CA ALA A 501 -39.96 7.30 -45.27
C ALA A 501 -40.33 8.79 -45.26
N LEU A 502 -40.03 9.52 -46.34
CA LEU A 502 -40.33 10.95 -46.41
C LEU A 502 -41.83 11.22 -46.54
N ALA A 503 -42.54 10.40 -47.32
CA ALA A 503 -44.01 10.46 -47.39
C ALA A 503 -44.65 10.22 -46.02
N TYR A 504 -44.12 9.29 -45.24
CA TYR A 504 -44.54 9.08 -43.86
C TYR A 504 -44.37 10.34 -43.00
N LEU A 505 -43.20 10.96 -43.04
CA LEU A 505 -42.89 12.17 -42.27
C LEU A 505 -43.78 13.36 -42.64
N HIS A 506 -44.04 13.56 -43.94
CA HIS A 506 -44.83 14.70 -44.42
C HIS A 506 -46.34 14.52 -44.27
N SER A 507 -46.86 13.32 -44.53
CA SER A 507 -48.30 13.11 -44.74
C SER A 507 -48.98 12.19 -43.73
N TYR A 508 -48.25 11.25 -43.11
CA TYR A 508 -48.85 10.22 -42.26
C TYR A 508 -48.54 10.39 -40.77
N ALA A 509 -47.49 11.12 -40.42
CA ALA A 509 -47.21 11.49 -39.04
C ALA A 509 -48.34 12.36 -38.45
N SER A 510 -48.59 12.23 -37.14
CA SER A 510 -49.65 12.99 -36.46
C SER A 510 -49.45 14.51 -36.57
N ILE A 511 -48.19 14.94 -36.59
CA ILE A 511 -47.74 16.29 -36.87
C ILE A 511 -46.76 16.17 -38.04
N PRO A 512 -46.97 16.88 -39.16
CA PRO A 512 -46.02 16.87 -40.29
C PRO A 512 -44.61 17.25 -39.85
N ILE A 513 -43.62 16.49 -40.31
CA ILE A 513 -42.20 16.67 -39.98
C ILE A 513 -41.42 16.89 -41.27
N TYR A 514 -40.77 18.05 -41.40
CA TYR A 514 -39.89 18.36 -42.51
C TYR A 514 -38.45 18.05 -42.12
N HIS A 515 -37.74 17.27 -42.94
CA HIS A 515 -36.42 16.75 -42.61
C HIS A 515 -35.33 17.83 -42.74
N ARG A 516 -35.35 18.62 -43.82
CA ARG A 516 -34.47 19.76 -44.12
C ARG A 516 -33.00 19.43 -44.47
N ASP A 517 -32.60 18.17 -44.47
CA ASP A 517 -31.23 17.74 -44.79
C ASP A 517 -31.20 16.38 -45.50
N ILE A 518 -32.06 16.21 -46.50
CA ILE A 518 -32.08 14.99 -47.32
C ILE A 518 -30.90 15.00 -48.29
N LYS A 519 -30.09 13.95 -48.21
CA LYS A 519 -28.89 13.74 -49.02
C LYS A 519 -28.45 12.29 -48.95
N SER A 520 -27.65 11.84 -49.91
CA SER A 520 -27.17 10.45 -49.98
C SER A 520 -26.30 10.03 -48.77
N THR A 521 -25.67 10.96 -48.05
CA THR A 521 -24.93 10.65 -46.80
C THR A 521 -25.86 10.41 -45.60
N ASN A 522 -27.13 10.85 -45.67
CA ASN A 522 -28.11 10.71 -44.59
C ASN A 522 -29.08 9.54 -44.85
N ILE A 523 -28.88 8.79 -45.92
CA ILE A 523 -29.60 7.54 -46.22
C ILE A 523 -28.63 6.39 -45.95
N LEU A 524 -28.89 5.62 -44.91
CA LEU A 524 -28.09 4.49 -44.47
C LEU A 524 -28.63 3.17 -45.01
N LEU A 525 -27.77 2.15 -45.13
CA LEU A 525 -28.14 0.82 -45.62
C LEU A 525 -27.96 -0.24 -44.53
N ASP A 526 -29.03 -0.97 -44.22
CA ASP A 526 -28.96 -2.09 -43.26
C ASP A 526 -28.31 -3.35 -43.86
N GLU A 527 -28.22 -4.42 -43.07
CA GLU A 527 -27.62 -5.71 -43.46
C GLU A 527 -28.23 -6.31 -44.73
N LYS A 528 -29.48 -5.95 -45.06
CA LYS A 528 -30.22 -6.41 -46.25
C LYS A 528 -30.27 -5.35 -47.34
N PHE A 529 -29.42 -4.33 -47.26
CA PHE A 529 -29.39 -3.17 -48.15
C PHE A 529 -30.73 -2.43 -48.23
N LYS A 530 -31.49 -2.39 -47.13
CA LYS A 530 -32.67 -1.54 -47.03
C LYS A 530 -32.29 -0.14 -46.57
N ALA A 531 -32.92 0.86 -47.17
CA ALA A 531 -32.67 2.25 -46.89
C ALA A 531 -33.32 2.69 -45.56
N LYS A 532 -32.56 3.44 -44.77
CA LYS A 532 -33.04 4.15 -43.58
C LYS A 532 -32.60 5.60 -43.60
N VAL A 533 -33.57 6.51 -43.56
CA VAL A 533 -33.34 7.95 -43.44
C VAL A 533 -32.89 8.28 -42.02
N SER A 534 -31.86 9.12 -41.90
CA SER A 534 -31.18 9.46 -40.66
C SER A 534 -30.92 10.97 -40.57
N ASP A 535 -30.50 11.41 -39.39
CA ASP A 535 -30.01 12.77 -39.12
C ASP A 535 -31.08 13.87 -39.07
N PHE A 536 -31.89 13.83 -38.00
CA PHE A 536 -33.05 14.72 -37.80
C PHE A 536 -32.71 16.02 -37.04
N GLY A 537 -31.41 16.36 -36.94
CA GLY A 537 -30.93 17.45 -36.09
C GLY A 537 -31.52 18.82 -36.42
N ILE A 538 -31.72 19.11 -37.72
CA ILE A 538 -32.31 20.38 -38.19
C ILE A 538 -33.76 20.25 -38.66
N SER A 539 -34.37 19.07 -38.51
CA SER A 539 -35.76 18.82 -38.89
C SER A 539 -36.74 19.66 -38.07
N ARG A 540 -37.98 19.85 -38.52
CA ARG A 540 -38.97 20.64 -37.75
C ARG A 540 -40.36 20.04 -37.91
N SER A 541 -41.11 20.02 -36.80
CA SER A 541 -42.54 19.75 -36.80
C SER A 541 -43.32 21.00 -37.16
N VAL A 542 -44.29 20.91 -38.06
CA VAL A 542 -45.11 22.04 -38.52
C VAL A 542 -46.53 21.86 -38.05
N SER A 543 -47.16 22.91 -37.51
CA SER A 543 -48.58 22.84 -37.16
C SER A 543 -49.42 22.68 -38.41
N LYS A 544 -50.56 21.97 -38.31
CA LYS A 544 -51.43 21.70 -39.46
C LYS A 544 -51.93 22.96 -40.18
N ASP A 545 -51.97 24.09 -39.48
CA ASP A 545 -52.46 25.37 -40.01
C ASP A 545 -51.36 26.19 -40.73
N GLN A 546 -50.10 25.74 -40.66
CA GLN A 546 -48.97 26.42 -41.30
C GLN A 546 -48.62 25.76 -42.63
N THR A 547 -48.55 26.57 -43.70
CA THR A 547 -48.17 26.10 -45.05
C THR A 547 -46.66 26.06 -45.26
N HIS A 548 -45.89 26.83 -44.48
CA HIS A 548 -44.44 26.95 -44.60
C HIS A 548 -43.79 27.27 -43.26
N LEU A 549 -42.48 27.02 -43.17
CA LEU A 549 -41.61 27.41 -42.07
C LEU A 549 -40.72 28.58 -42.50
N THR A 550 -40.93 29.76 -41.91
CA THR A 550 -40.02 30.90 -42.08
C THR A 550 -38.87 30.77 -41.09
N THR A 551 -37.67 30.45 -41.59
CA THR A 551 -36.50 30.17 -40.73
C THR A 551 -35.21 30.50 -41.47
N HIS A 552 -34.10 30.62 -40.72
CA HIS A 552 -32.78 30.80 -41.33
C HIS A 552 -32.49 29.68 -42.32
N VAL A 553 -31.89 30.03 -43.46
CA VAL A 553 -31.52 29.07 -44.49
C VAL A 553 -30.51 28.07 -43.93
N GLN A 554 -30.89 26.80 -43.88
CA GLN A 554 -30.05 25.70 -43.41
C GLN A 554 -30.27 24.48 -44.31
N GLY A 555 -29.20 23.72 -44.55
CA GLY A 555 -29.19 22.52 -45.38
C GLY A 555 -27.81 22.29 -45.98
N THR A 556 -27.68 21.25 -46.80
CA THR A 556 -26.41 20.92 -47.46
C THR A 556 -26.34 21.52 -48.86
N PHE A 557 -25.23 22.21 -49.15
CA PHE A 557 -24.96 22.78 -50.47
C PHE A 557 -24.96 21.67 -51.55
N GLY A 558 -25.62 21.92 -52.68
CA GLY A 558 -25.88 20.92 -53.73
C GLY A 558 -27.27 20.26 -53.65
N TYR A 559 -27.85 20.16 -52.45
CA TYR A 559 -29.21 19.62 -52.22
C TYR A 559 -30.24 20.72 -51.92
N LEU A 560 -29.76 21.92 -51.58
CA LEU A 560 -30.57 23.01 -51.08
C LEU A 560 -31.56 23.52 -52.15
N ASP A 561 -32.84 23.56 -51.79
CA ASP A 561 -33.91 24.09 -52.64
C ASP A 561 -33.67 25.57 -52.99
N PRO A 562 -33.59 25.95 -54.28
CA PRO A 562 -33.37 27.32 -54.69
C PRO A 562 -34.52 28.27 -54.33
N GLU A 563 -35.78 27.78 -54.29
CA GLU A 563 -36.93 28.59 -53.88
C GLU A 563 -36.86 28.90 -52.38
N TYR A 564 -36.52 27.91 -51.56
CA TYR A 564 -36.27 28.11 -50.13
C TYR A 564 -35.09 29.06 -49.89
N PHE A 565 -33.99 28.89 -50.62
CA PHE A 565 -32.81 29.76 -50.49
C PHE A 565 -33.14 31.23 -50.72
N GLN A 566 -34.00 31.53 -51.71
CA GLN A 566 -34.42 32.90 -52.03
C GLN A 566 -35.50 33.44 -51.10
N SER A 567 -36.50 32.63 -50.77
CA SER A 567 -37.68 33.06 -50.02
C SER A 567 -37.52 32.98 -48.50
N SER A 568 -36.56 32.19 -48.01
CA SER A 568 -36.46 31.75 -46.61
C SER A 568 -37.68 30.98 -46.08
N GLN A 569 -38.57 30.52 -46.97
CA GLN A 569 -39.75 29.73 -46.64
C GLN A 569 -39.51 28.26 -46.97
N PHE A 570 -39.35 27.42 -45.95
CA PHE A 570 -39.20 25.98 -46.13
C PHE A 570 -40.56 25.29 -46.17
N THR A 571 -40.75 24.38 -47.13
CA THR A 571 -42.00 23.61 -47.29
C THR A 571 -41.70 22.11 -47.42
N ASP A 572 -42.72 21.25 -47.42
CA ASP A 572 -42.59 19.84 -47.79
C ASP A 572 -41.93 19.67 -49.17
N LYS A 573 -42.21 20.60 -50.09
CA LYS A 573 -41.63 20.64 -51.45
C LYS A 573 -40.13 20.93 -51.47
N SER A 574 -39.56 21.50 -50.42
CA SER A 574 -38.12 21.71 -50.30
C SER A 574 -37.36 20.41 -50.01
N ASP A 575 -37.96 19.51 -49.23
CA ASP A 575 -37.46 18.13 -49.06
C ASP A 575 -37.60 17.34 -50.37
N VAL A 576 -38.69 17.54 -51.13
CA VAL A 576 -38.89 16.91 -52.45
C VAL A 576 -37.79 17.30 -53.44
N TYR A 577 -37.38 18.57 -53.47
CA TYR A 577 -36.25 19.01 -54.29
C TYR A 577 -34.96 18.30 -53.90
N SER A 578 -34.66 18.27 -52.60
CA SER A 578 -33.46 17.60 -52.06
C SER A 578 -33.45 16.11 -52.41
N PHE A 579 -34.61 15.45 -52.34
CA PHE A 579 -34.77 14.06 -52.78
C PHE A 579 -34.63 13.89 -54.29
N GLY A 580 -35.07 14.87 -55.09
CA GLY A 580 -34.82 14.91 -56.54
C GLY A 580 -33.33 14.85 -56.87
N VAL A 581 -32.48 15.55 -56.11
CA VAL A 581 -31.02 15.47 -56.26
C VAL A 581 -30.52 14.05 -55.95
N VAL A 582 -31.03 13.41 -54.90
CA VAL A 582 -30.69 12.02 -54.56
C VAL A 582 -31.10 11.04 -55.67
N LEU A 583 -32.26 11.24 -56.32
CA LEU A 583 -32.67 10.43 -57.47
C LEU A 583 -31.67 10.57 -58.63
N VAL A 584 -31.20 11.79 -58.91
CA VAL A 584 -30.19 12.02 -59.94
C VAL A 584 -28.85 11.39 -59.56
N GLU A 585 -28.41 11.48 -58.30
CA GLU A 585 -27.22 10.77 -57.84
C GLU A 585 -27.34 9.26 -58.03
N LEU A 586 -28.50 8.66 -57.71
CA LEU A 586 -28.73 7.23 -57.90
C LEU A 586 -28.72 6.84 -59.39
N LEU A 587 -29.20 7.71 -60.28
CA LEU A 587 -29.20 7.49 -61.73
C LEU A 587 -27.80 7.60 -62.35
N THR A 588 -27.01 8.55 -61.89
CA THR A 588 -25.78 9.00 -62.57
C THR A 588 -24.50 8.55 -61.88
N GLY A 589 -24.56 8.26 -60.57
CA GLY A 589 -23.36 8.02 -59.76
C GLY A 589 -22.47 9.26 -59.60
N GLU A 590 -22.94 10.44 -60.01
CA GLU A 590 -22.17 11.68 -60.02
C GLU A 590 -22.37 12.48 -58.72
N LYS A 591 -21.35 13.21 -58.29
CA LYS A 591 -21.43 14.03 -57.07
C LYS A 591 -22.40 15.22 -57.26
N PRO A 592 -23.18 15.61 -56.23
CA PRO A 592 -24.12 16.73 -56.30
C PRO A 592 -23.50 18.06 -56.72
N VAL A 593 -22.22 18.25 -56.37
CA VAL A 593 -21.42 19.39 -56.77
C VAL A 593 -20.09 18.88 -57.31
N SER A 594 -19.73 19.28 -58.52
CA SER A 594 -18.42 19.01 -59.11
C SER A 594 -17.78 20.31 -59.57
N PHE A 595 -16.58 20.60 -59.06
CA PHE A 595 -15.80 21.78 -59.45
C PHE A 595 -15.04 21.59 -60.77
N GLU A 596 -14.99 20.37 -61.30
CA GLU A 596 -14.36 20.05 -62.58
C GLU A 596 -15.23 20.47 -63.77
N ARG A 597 -16.53 20.66 -63.55
CA ARG A 597 -17.48 21.12 -64.58
C ARG A 597 -17.42 22.65 -64.73
N GLU A 598 -17.82 23.12 -65.92
CA GLU A 598 -18.04 24.55 -66.18
C GLU A 598 -18.97 25.18 -65.14
N GLU A 599 -18.80 26.48 -64.89
CA GLU A 599 -19.45 27.19 -63.79
C GLU A 599 -20.99 27.04 -63.74
N ASN A 600 -21.64 27.04 -64.92
CA ASN A 600 -23.09 26.84 -65.06
C ASN A 600 -23.56 25.39 -64.87
N SER A 601 -22.63 24.42 -64.86
CA SER A 601 -22.88 22.97 -64.76
C SER A 601 -22.31 22.34 -63.48
N ARG A 602 -21.80 23.17 -62.53
CA ARG A 602 -21.25 22.69 -61.26
C ARG A 602 -22.28 21.98 -60.38
N SER A 603 -23.53 22.43 -60.42
CA SER A 603 -24.65 21.78 -59.73
C SER A 603 -25.16 20.61 -60.56
N LEU A 604 -25.17 19.41 -59.99
CA LEU A 604 -25.70 18.22 -60.65
C LEU A 604 -27.18 18.40 -61.02
N ALA A 605 -27.96 19.05 -60.16
CA ALA A 605 -29.37 19.34 -60.42
C ALA A 605 -29.53 20.18 -61.70
N SER A 606 -28.79 21.29 -61.79
CA SER A 606 -28.86 22.20 -62.95
C SER A 606 -28.36 21.55 -64.24
N TYR A 607 -27.27 20.77 -64.14
CA TYR A 607 -26.72 20.03 -65.27
C TYR A 607 -27.70 18.96 -65.78
N PHE A 608 -28.29 18.19 -64.88
CA PHE A 608 -29.31 17.20 -65.22
C PHE A 608 -30.55 17.82 -65.84
N THR A 609 -31.07 18.94 -65.30
CA THR A 609 -32.23 19.62 -65.89
C THR A 609 -31.94 20.10 -67.31
N ASN A 610 -30.72 20.58 -67.59
CA ASN A 610 -30.31 20.99 -68.94
C ASN A 610 -30.27 19.80 -69.92
N LEU A 611 -29.74 18.66 -69.48
CA LEU A 611 -29.73 17.43 -70.29
C LEU A 611 -31.15 16.90 -70.55
N MET A 612 -32.04 17.00 -69.56
CA MET A 612 -33.45 16.65 -69.73
C MET A 612 -34.13 17.53 -70.78
N GLU A 613 -33.91 18.86 -70.75
CA GLU A 613 -34.44 19.79 -71.75
C GLU A 613 -33.91 19.51 -73.17
N LYS A 614 -32.66 19.04 -73.28
CA LYS A 614 -32.04 18.64 -74.55
C LYS A 614 -32.35 17.20 -74.99
N ASN A 615 -33.10 16.43 -74.19
CA ASN A 615 -33.33 14.99 -74.39
C ASN A 615 -32.04 14.15 -74.45
N GLN A 616 -31.01 14.53 -73.69
CA GLN A 616 -29.69 13.90 -73.63
C GLN A 616 -29.41 13.18 -72.30
N VAL A 617 -30.45 12.75 -71.58
CA VAL A 617 -30.29 12.16 -70.24
C VAL A 617 -29.52 10.85 -70.23
N MET A 618 -29.55 10.08 -71.33
CA MET A 618 -28.81 8.83 -71.43
C MET A 618 -27.29 9.03 -71.36
N ASP A 619 -26.81 10.22 -71.72
CA ASP A 619 -25.37 10.54 -71.74
C ASP A 619 -24.77 10.63 -70.33
N ILE A 620 -25.59 10.80 -69.29
CA ILE A 620 -25.16 10.92 -67.89
C ILE A 620 -25.55 9.71 -67.03
N VAL A 621 -26.23 8.71 -67.59
CA VAL A 621 -26.60 7.49 -66.83
C VAL A 621 -25.33 6.75 -66.44
N ASP A 622 -25.29 6.29 -65.20
CA ASP A 622 -24.13 5.62 -64.64
C ASP A 622 -23.75 4.38 -65.46
N SER A 623 -22.56 4.41 -66.06
CA SER A 623 -22.01 3.33 -66.89
C SER A 623 -22.05 1.95 -66.23
N ARG A 624 -22.08 1.89 -64.89
CA ARG A 624 -22.15 0.67 -64.09
C ARG A 624 -23.50 -0.05 -64.19
N ILE A 625 -24.59 0.68 -64.43
CA ILE A 625 -25.96 0.13 -64.50
C ILE A 625 -26.54 0.13 -65.92
N VAL A 626 -25.88 0.79 -66.88
CA VAL A 626 -26.36 0.91 -68.29
C VAL A 626 -26.69 -0.45 -68.92
N LYS A 627 -25.98 -1.52 -68.53
CA LYS A 627 -26.23 -2.88 -69.05
C LYS A 627 -27.44 -3.58 -68.42
N GLU A 628 -27.85 -3.18 -67.23
CA GLU A 628 -28.97 -3.79 -66.49
C GLU A 628 -30.30 -3.08 -66.75
N VAL A 629 -30.25 -1.81 -67.16
CA VAL A 629 -31.41 -0.93 -67.15
C VAL A 629 -32.14 -0.87 -68.50
N LYS A 630 -33.47 -0.86 -68.45
CA LYS A 630 -34.31 -0.58 -69.61
C LYS A 630 -34.44 0.93 -69.81
N LEU A 631 -34.36 1.39 -71.06
CA LEU A 631 -34.51 2.81 -71.40
C LEU A 631 -35.80 3.42 -70.82
N GLU A 632 -36.90 2.67 -70.84
CA GLU A 632 -38.18 3.09 -70.29
C GLU A 632 -38.11 3.36 -68.78
N GLU A 633 -37.42 2.50 -68.01
CA GLU A 633 -37.24 2.66 -66.57
C GLU A 633 -36.38 3.88 -66.23
N VAL A 634 -35.26 4.08 -66.94
CA VAL A 634 -34.43 5.28 -66.80
C VAL A 634 -35.26 6.52 -67.04
N MET A 635 -36.02 6.55 -68.15
CA MET A 635 -36.80 7.71 -68.54
C MET A 635 -37.92 8.02 -67.55
N MET A 636 -38.54 7.00 -66.93
CA MET A 636 -39.54 7.20 -65.87
C MET A 636 -38.91 7.84 -64.63
N VAL A 637 -37.81 7.28 -64.12
CA VAL A 637 -37.11 7.85 -62.93
C VAL A 637 -36.56 9.25 -63.24
N ALA A 638 -36.01 9.45 -64.44
CA ALA A 638 -35.46 10.73 -64.86
C ALA A 638 -36.54 11.82 -64.97
N LYS A 639 -37.72 11.50 -65.52
CA LYS A 639 -38.86 12.42 -65.56
C LYS A 639 -39.35 12.77 -64.16
N LEU A 640 -39.44 11.79 -63.27
CA LEU A 640 -39.82 12.02 -61.88
C LEU A 640 -38.80 12.92 -61.15
N ALA A 641 -37.50 12.63 -61.30
CA ALA A 641 -36.44 13.47 -60.75
C ALA A 641 -36.50 14.90 -61.30
N TYR A 642 -36.74 15.06 -62.60
CA TYR A 642 -36.90 16.37 -63.24
C TYR A 642 -38.08 17.17 -62.68
N GLN A 643 -39.21 16.52 -62.42
CA GLN A 643 -40.36 17.16 -61.76
C GLN A 643 -40.05 17.58 -60.32
N CYS A 644 -39.35 16.74 -59.55
CA CYS A 644 -38.89 17.07 -58.19
C CYS A 644 -37.93 18.27 -58.18
N LEU A 645 -37.10 18.43 -59.23
CA LEU A 645 -36.11 19.50 -59.36
C LEU A 645 -36.65 20.81 -59.96
N SER A 646 -37.96 20.94 -60.16
CA SER A 646 -38.58 22.19 -60.61
C SER A 646 -38.18 23.38 -59.72
N LEU A 647 -37.83 24.51 -60.34
CA LEU A 647 -37.52 25.76 -59.62
C LEU A 647 -38.72 26.32 -58.84
N SER A 648 -39.94 25.97 -59.23
CA SER A 648 -41.16 26.30 -58.48
C SER A 648 -41.68 25.07 -57.74
N GLY A 649 -41.75 25.15 -56.42
CA GLY A 649 -42.24 24.13 -55.51
C GLY A 649 -43.69 23.73 -55.77
N LYS A 650 -44.52 24.66 -56.27
CA LYS A 650 -45.92 24.38 -56.67
C LYS A 650 -46.03 23.36 -57.81
N LYS A 651 -45.00 23.25 -58.65
CA LYS A 651 -44.94 22.28 -59.76
C LYS A 651 -44.32 20.94 -59.33
N ARG A 652 -43.73 20.85 -58.14
CA ARG A 652 -43.15 19.61 -57.63
C ARG A 652 -44.27 18.69 -57.13
N PRO A 653 -44.17 17.37 -57.32
CA PRO A 653 -45.13 16.41 -56.77
C PRO A 653 -45.08 16.40 -55.24
N MET A 654 -46.11 15.87 -54.59
CA MET A 654 -46.07 15.54 -53.16
C MET A 654 -45.21 14.31 -52.95
N MET A 655 -44.56 14.20 -51.80
CA MET A 655 -43.67 13.06 -51.53
C MET A 655 -44.39 11.70 -51.58
N LYS A 656 -45.68 11.68 -51.22
CA LYS A 656 -46.54 10.50 -51.39
C LYS A 656 -46.72 10.10 -52.86
N GLU A 657 -46.87 11.06 -53.78
CA GLU A 657 -46.99 10.81 -55.21
C GLU A 657 -45.67 10.25 -55.76
N VAL A 658 -44.54 10.83 -55.35
CA VAL A 658 -43.20 10.34 -55.69
C VAL A 658 -43.02 8.88 -55.24
N GLY A 659 -43.46 8.53 -54.02
CA GLY A 659 -43.43 7.16 -53.52
C GLY A 659 -44.27 6.19 -54.34
N ILE A 660 -45.49 6.59 -54.75
CA ILE A 660 -46.39 5.79 -55.60
C ILE A 660 -45.78 5.55 -56.97
N GLU A 661 -45.21 6.57 -57.61
CA GLU A 661 -44.57 6.43 -58.93
C GLU A 661 -43.35 5.51 -58.86
N LEU A 662 -42.49 5.65 -57.85
CA LEU A 662 -41.35 4.74 -57.66
C LEU A 662 -41.80 3.30 -57.39
N GLU A 663 -42.88 3.10 -56.64
CA GLU A 663 -43.45 1.77 -56.43
C GLU A 663 -43.93 1.14 -57.73
N GLN A 664 -44.59 1.91 -58.61
CA GLN A 664 -45.01 1.44 -59.93
C GLN A 664 -43.81 1.03 -60.79
N ILE A 665 -42.75 1.82 -60.82
CA ILE A 665 -41.52 1.52 -61.57
C ILE A 665 -40.88 0.21 -61.05
N VAL A 666 -40.78 0.04 -59.73
CA VAL A 666 -40.27 -1.19 -59.11
C VAL A 666 -41.13 -2.42 -59.45
N LEU A 667 -42.44 -2.27 -59.52
CA LEU A 667 -43.34 -3.37 -59.89
C LEU A 667 -43.21 -3.77 -61.36
N MET A 668 -43.02 -2.80 -62.27
CA MET A 668 -42.77 -3.07 -63.70
C MET A 668 -41.46 -3.83 -63.93
N GLN A 669 -40.41 -3.46 -63.20
CA GLN A 669 -39.13 -4.16 -63.22
C GLN A 669 -39.30 -5.64 -62.80
N LYS A 670 -40.03 -5.90 -61.71
CA LYS A 670 -40.28 -7.28 -61.24
C LYS A 670 -41.15 -8.08 -62.20
N GLY A 671 -42.18 -7.48 -62.78
CA GLY A 671 -43.05 -8.13 -63.77
C GLY A 671 -42.29 -8.55 -65.03
N SER A 672 -41.33 -7.73 -65.46
CA SER A 672 -40.46 -8.01 -66.60
C SER A 672 -39.53 -9.22 -66.38
N ASN A 673 -38.99 -9.38 -65.17
CA ASN A 673 -38.07 -10.49 -64.86
C ASN A 673 -38.81 -11.84 -64.77
N VAL A 674 -40.12 -11.84 -64.50
CA VAL A 674 -40.94 -13.05 -64.47
C VAL A 674 -41.31 -13.52 -65.89
N SER A 675 -41.50 -12.59 -66.84
CA SER A 675 -41.77 -12.95 -68.25
C SER A 675 -40.54 -13.48 -69.00
N GLU A 676 -39.31 -13.08 -68.63
CA GLU A 676 -38.07 -13.66 -69.19
C GLU A 676 -37.83 -15.11 -68.72
N PHE A 677 -38.22 -15.46 -67.49
CA PHE A 677 -38.13 -16.86 -67.01
C PHE A 677 -39.12 -17.80 -67.74
N SER A 678 -40.26 -17.27 -68.20
CA SER A 678 -41.24 -18.03 -68.99
C SER A 678 -40.80 -18.27 -70.43
N ALA A 679 -39.92 -17.43 -70.99
CA ALA A 679 -39.47 -17.53 -72.37
C ALA A 679 -38.26 -18.48 -72.57
N THR A 680 -37.72 -19.04 -71.48
CA THR A 680 -36.59 -20.01 -71.53
C THR A 680 -37.05 -21.47 -71.42
N PHE A 681 -38.37 -21.70 -71.33
CA PHE A 681 -39.01 -23.02 -71.41
C PHE A 681 -40.12 -23.00 -72.48
N CYS A 682 -39.72 -22.94 -73.75
CA CYS A 682 -40.49 -23.42 -74.91
C CYS A 682 -39.52 -23.87 -76.00
#